data_AF-A0A1Q9ESY1-F1
#
_entry.id   AF-A0A1Q9ESY1-F1
#
_cell.length_a   1.000
_cell.length_b   1.000
_cell.length_c   1.000
_cell.angle_alpha   90.00
_cell.angle_beta   90.00
_cell.angle_gamma   90.00
#
_symmetry.space_group_name_H-M   'P 1'
#
loop_
_entity.id
_entity.type
_entity.pdbx_description
1 polymer ?
#
loop_
_entity_poly.entity_id
_entity_poly.type
_entity_poly.pdbx_seq_one_letter_code
_entity_poly.pdbx_strand_id
1 'polypeptide(L)'
;MTASTGGRRPDRWSPSFTTAAISRQQGADLAEAAIIAAINSPSIEQLEQVLRASKGIEFQDYKYVHEARALLLRLREVKNDLADAMKARFPEQLREALQAAIDAKLQGIDKARSLLDKLDLVVERLDTAKGLTPLKAAIEAAETARLPEEIIVVGRERLIRREAAQQGLEEAIEAARVPDLLEALKAAEGLWVCEPEGFLDPPDYAKKYERQGLSCEPKLPKGAKPVPRPPLVSSSVLLDPRSSDSEELQEWSKSTGHGFYSQYILVSHPQDHLLGLPLLAGPDVSPDYVKKSAETVRHVLFDAAVSRTTAANLAHTGIKFLIAAEEDEEKDTWLVHPEVSRSFTTGLGGASPLFPSIGVHDGETQASVVEELFHTIQYCSLSPRTVCMYRRAYKNAMELRLYETDHSGKEVDGEPVPTVQADEYLAMALQRWFGSHVGTDEYHVPGNDMHRSGRSSLQKKDPQAFCILTTIFRANDTWDPASNEPWASFPNKANRVMEMGDVEDFCHPVLEHLGSGCMDLPAEPEARERVELLGQTQGALQKAMSTKVIPDLSAALTLASKAGLKEHQMIHEARSLLSKLMNRRENVKKELEKAVKFRHPVKLKMTIMSARLAQVSLKRILDAEEVRKRVEELLEAMADAAGIEEREKTLADADRSDVLQHESIWFVFRDPVGNLGCNLRHVVTTAATAEACGFEFGASSSTGRISKLEATC
;
A
#
# COMPACT_ATOMS: atom_id res chain seq x y z
N MET A 1 109.68 -8.16 -36.10
CA MET A 1 109.35 -7.06 -37.04
C MET A 1 108.27 -6.22 -36.36
N THR A 2 108.68 -5.12 -35.75
CA THR A 2 108.01 -4.58 -34.55
C THR A 2 108.24 -3.08 -34.51
N ALA A 3 107.19 -2.29 -34.75
CA ALA A 3 107.28 -0.84 -34.80
C ALA A 3 107.19 -0.24 -33.39
N SER A 4 108.18 0.56 -33.01
CA SER A 4 108.19 1.26 -31.72
C SER A 4 107.29 2.49 -31.78
N THR A 5 106.20 2.47 -31.02
CA THR A 5 105.29 3.61 -30.86
C THR A 5 105.92 4.67 -29.95
N GLY A 6 106.51 5.69 -30.56
CA GLY A 6 107.00 6.88 -29.85
C GLY A 6 105.85 7.72 -29.27
N GLY A 7 105.35 7.30 -28.11
CA GLY A 7 104.25 7.95 -27.41
C GLY A 7 104.61 9.36 -26.93
N ARG A 8 104.26 10.38 -27.71
CA ARG A 8 104.24 11.77 -27.26
C ARG A 8 103.18 11.91 -26.17
N ARG A 9 103.60 12.00 -24.90
CA ARG A 9 102.71 12.39 -23.81
C ARG A 9 102.14 13.79 -24.08
N PRO A 10 100.83 14.00 -24.00
CA PRO A 10 100.23 15.34 -24.04
C PRO A 10 100.36 16.02 -22.66
N ASP A 11 101.60 16.17 -22.18
CA ASP A 11 101.87 16.75 -20.87
C ASP A 11 101.82 18.29 -20.91
N ARG A 12 100.94 18.85 -20.06
CA ARG A 12 100.76 20.27 -19.70
C ARG A 12 99.99 21.14 -20.71
N TRP A 13 98.67 21.08 -20.55
CA TRP A 13 97.75 22.15 -20.93
C TRP A 13 98.15 23.44 -20.18
N SER A 14 97.97 24.62 -20.78
CA SER A 14 98.38 25.87 -20.11
C SER A 14 97.58 26.06 -18.81
N PRO A 15 98.16 26.64 -17.74
CA PRO A 15 97.44 26.85 -16.48
C PRO A 15 96.11 27.60 -16.67
N SER A 16 96.06 28.55 -17.61
CA SER A 16 94.83 29.26 -18.00
C SER A 16 93.77 28.34 -18.62
N PHE A 17 94.16 27.40 -19.49
CA PHE A 17 93.23 26.42 -20.04
C PHE A 17 92.73 25.48 -18.93
N THR A 18 93.64 24.92 -18.13
CA THR A 18 93.28 23.96 -17.07
C THR A 18 92.31 24.56 -16.07
N THR A 19 92.54 25.81 -15.63
CA THR A 19 91.61 26.54 -14.75
C THR A 19 90.26 26.81 -15.44
N ALA A 20 90.25 27.18 -16.72
CA ALA A 20 89.00 27.39 -17.46
C ALA A 20 88.20 26.09 -17.65
N ALA A 21 88.87 24.96 -17.91
CA ALA A 21 88.26 23.65 -18.05
C ALA A 21 87.68 23.15 -16.71
N ILE A 22 88.44 23.26 -15.62
CA ILE A 22 87.97 22.92 -14.27
C ILE A 22 86.76 23.78 -13.87
N SER A 23 86.81 25.10 -14.12
CA SER A 23 85.70 26.00 -13.80
C SER A 23 84.44 25.70 -14.63
N ARG A 24 84.57 25.27 -15.89
CA ARG A 24 83.44 24.81 -16.71
C ARG A 24 82.85 23.50 -16.18
N GLN A 25 83.69 22.52 -15.86
CA GLN A 25 83.24 21.23 -15.32
C GLN A 25 82.52 21.41 -13.98
N GLN A 26 83.10 22.18 -13.05
CA GLN A 26 82.44 22.52 -11.78
C GLN A 26 81.10 23.23 -11.98
N GLY A 27 80.98 24.09 -13.00
CA GLY A 27 79.71 24.71 -13.39
C GLY A 27 78.68 23.71 -13.90
N ALA A 28 79.11 22.71 -14.68
CA ALA A 28 78.26 21.61 -15.14
C ALA A 28 77.82 20.70 -13.98
N ASP A 29 78.73 20.29 -13.11
CA ASP A 29 78.44 19.44 -11.93
C ASP A 29 77.43 20.11 -10.99
N LEU A 30 77.58 21.43 -10.75
CA LEU A 30 76.65 22.22 -9.93
C LEU A 30 75.27 22.37 -10.60
N ALA A 31 75.24 22.56 -11.93
CA ALA A 31 73.98 22.63 -12.67
C ALA A 31 73.26 21.27 -12.71
N GLU A 32 73.99 20.17 -12.85
CA GLU A 32 73.45 18.81 -12.81
C GLU A 32 72.87 18.50 -11.42
N ALA A 33 73.61 18.82 -10.35
CA ALA A 33 73.10 18.69 -8.98
C ALA A 33 71.83 19.53 -8.74
N ALA A 34 71.77 20.76 -9.29
CA ALA A 34 70.57 21.59 -9.23
C ALA A 34 69.38 21.01 -10.03
N ILE A 35 69.65 20.39 -11.19
CA ILE A 35 68.62 19.69 -11.99
C ILE A 35 68.09 18.48 -11.22
N ILE A 36 68.98 17.66 -10.66
CA ILE A 36 68.59 16.49 -9.84
C ILE A 36 67.77 16.94 -8.61
N ALA A 37 68.16 18.04 -7.95
CA ALA A 37 67.37 18.61 -6.85
C ALA A 37 65.98 19.08 -7.31
N ALA A 38 65.87 19.72 -8.48
CA ALA A 38 64.60 20.16 -9.06
C ALA A 38 63.72 19.01 -9.57
N ILE A 39 64.30 17.89 -10.04
CA ILE A 39 63.54 16.66 -10.35
C ILE A 39 62.92 16.07 -9.08
N ASN A 40 63.65 16.10 -7.97
CA ASN A 40 63.18 15.58 -6.67
C ASN A 40 62.24 16.56 -5.93
N SER A 41 62.21 17.83 -6.31
CA SER A 41 61.30 18.87 -5.81
C SER A 41 60.40 19.37 -6.96
N PRO A 42 59.29 18.67 -7.28
CA PRO A 42 58.49 18.87 -8.50
C PRO A 42 57.63 20.17 -8.49
N SER A 43 58.29 21.31 -8.29
CA SER A 43 57.78 22.64 -8.64
C SER A 43 58.12 22.93 -10.10
N ILE A 44 57.10 23.30 -10.87
CA ILE A 44 57.23 23.74 -12.27
C ILE A 44 58.15 24.96 -12.35
N GLU A 45 58.01 25.89 -11.41
CA GLU A 45 58.76 27.14 -11.34
C GLU A 45 60.25 26.88 -11.07
N GLN A 46 60.58 25.95 -10.16
CA GLN A 46 61.96 25.54 -9.89
C GLN A 46 62.58 24.82 -11.11
N LEU A 47 61.87 23.87 -11.71
CA LEU A 47 62.32 23.17 -12.93
C LEU A 47 62.56 24.14 -14.08
N GLU A 48 61.64 25.09 -14.32
CA GLU A 48 61.80 26.12 -15.34
C GLU A 48 63.00 27.04 -15.07
N GLN A 49 63.19 27.47 -13.83
CA GLN A 49 64.31 28.33 -13.44
C GLN A 49 65.64 27.62 -13.65
N VAL A 50 65.78 26.38 -13.18
CA VAL A 50 67.01 25.58 -13.29
C VAL A 50 67.31 25.21 -14.74
N LEU A 51 66.32 24.77 -15.52
CA LEU A 51 66.48 24.48 -16.95
C LEU A 51 66.85 25.73 -17.76
N ARG A 52 66.35 26.91 -17.38
CA ARG A 52 66.71 28.20 -17.99
C ARG A 52 68.12 28.64 -17.62
N ALA A 53 68.51 28.50 -16.34
CA ALA A 53 69.86 28.80 -15.87
C ALA A 53 70.93 27.87 -16.48
N SER A 54 70.55 26.61 -16.75
CA SER A 54 71.42 25.61 -17.39
C SER A 54 71.59 25.79 -18.90
N LYS A 55 70.92 26.78 -19.51
CA LYS A 55 70.96 27.01 -20.96
C LYS A 55 72.32 27.56 -21.40
N GLY A 56 73.06 26.76 -22.15
CA GLY A 56 74.41 27.10 -22.63
C GLY A 56 75.55 26.44 -21.84
N ILE A 57 75.22 25.58 -20.88
CA ILE A 57 76.19 24.70 -20.21
C ILE A 57 76.36 23.43 -21.06
N GLU A 58 77.61 23.02 -21.27
CA GLU A 58 77.98 21.74 -21.87
C GLU A 58 78.03 20.68 -20.76
N PHE A 59 77.14 19.68 -20.84
CA PHE A 59 77.09 18.56 -19.90
C PHE A 59 77.80 17.33 -20.52
N GLN A 60 78.39 16.48 -19.68
CA GLN A 60 78.97 15.20 -20.15
C GLN A 60 77.88 14.21 -20.60
N ASP A 61 76.75 14.19 -19.91
CA ASP A 61 75.52 13.48 -20.29
C ASP A 61 74.32 14.43 -20.11
N TYR A 62 73.45 14.49 -21.11
CA TYR A 62 72.23 15.31 -21.08
C TYR A 62 71.03 14.58 -20.45
N LYS A 63 71.19 13.34 -19.99
CA LYS A 63 70.15 12.50 -19.36
C LYS A 63 69.25 13.29 -18.40
N TYR A 64 69.80 13.91 -17.36
CA TYR A 64 69.00 14.64 -16.36
C TYR A 64 68.32 15.88 -16.93
N VAL A 65 68.89 16.54 -17.95
CA VAL A 65 68.24 17.64 -18.68
C VAL A 65 67.02 17.12 -19.45
N HIS A 66 67.09 15.92 -20.04
CA HIS A 66 65.96 15.29 -20.72
C HIS A 66 64.88 14.84 -19.75
N GLU A 67 65.26 14.18 -18.64
CA GLU A 67 64.32 13.77 -17.57
C GLU A 67 63.58 14.97 -16.97
N ALA A 68 64.29 16.06 -16.64
CA ALA A 68 63.68 17.28 -16.13
C ALA A 68 62.72 17.96 -17.14
N ARG A 69 63.03 17.91 -18.45
CA ARG A 69 62.13 18.44 -19.49
C ARG A 69 60.88 17.58 -19.66
N ALA A 70 61.01 16.26 -19.62
CA ALA A 70 59.86 15.34 -19.69
C ALA A 70 58.96 15.49 -18.46
N LEU A 71 59.54 15.59 -17.26
CA LEU A 71 58.82 15.88 -16.03
C LEU A 71 58.10 17.23 -16.08
N LEU A 72 58.77 18.29 -16.54
CA LEU A 72 58.16 19.62 -16.69
C LEU A 72 56.98 19.61 -17.67
N LEU A 73 57.05 18.86 -18.77
CA LEU A 73 55.92 18.71 -19.70
C LEU A 73 54.72 18.04 -19.01
N ARG A 74 54.94 16.88 -18.39
CA ARG A 74 53.91 16.13 -17.66
C ARG A 74 53.27 16.93 -16.53
N LEU A 75 54.07 17.68 -15.76
CA LEU A 75 53.56 18.54 -14.68
C LEU A 75 52.70 19.68 -15.22
N ARG A 76 53.01 20.22 -16.41
CA ARG A 76 52.18 21.24 -17.07
C ARG A 76 50.87 20.67 -17.61
N GLU A 77 50.90 19.49 -18.21
CA GLU A 77 49.69 18.76 -18.66
C GLU A 77 48.75 18.54 -17.47
N VAL A 78 49.22 17.87 -16.41
CA VAL A 78 48.42 17.62 -15.20
C VAL A 78 47.93 18.91 -14.52
N LYS A 79 48.71 19.99 -14.54
CA LYS A 79 48.29 21.31 -14.03
C LYS A 79 47.18 21.95 -14.88
N ASN A 80 47.21 21.75 -16.19
CA ASN A 80 46.16 22.23 -17.10
C ASN A 80 44.89 21.39 -16.93
N ASP A 81 45.01 20.07 -16.93
CA ASP A 81 43.88 19.14 -16.73
C ASP A 81 43.15 19.43 -15.41
N LEU A 82 43.91 19.63 -14.32
CA LEU A 82 43.35 20.05 -13.03
C LEU A 82 42.66 21.42 -13.10
N ALA A 83 43.24 22.39 -13.79
CA ALA A 83 42.63 23.72 -13.94
C ALA A 83 41.34 23.68 -14.77
N ASP A 84 41.29 22.87 -15.82
CA ASP A 84 40.11 22.67 -16.66
C ASP A 84 39.02 21.89 -15.90
N ALA A 85 39.36 20.85 -15.13
CA ALA A 85 38.40 20.16 -14.26
C ALA A 85 37.84 21.10 -13.15
N MET A 86 38.69 21.92 -12.52
CA MET A 86 38.25 22.95 -11.56
C MET A 86 37.31 24.01 -12.16
N LYS A 87 37.41 24.22 -13.48
CA LYS A 87 36.57 25.15 -14.25
C LYS A 87 35.27 24.47 -14.73
N ALA A 88 35.33 23.20 -15.09
CA ALA A 88 34.20 22.38 -15.54
C ALA A 88 33.24 22.00 -14.40
N ARG A 89 33.74 21.94 -13.15
CA ARG A 89 32.94 21.73 -11.93
C ARG A 89 32.23 20.38 -11.83
N PHE A 90 32.53 19.42 -12.71
CA PHE A 90 32.16 18.02 -12.52
C PHE A 90 32.97 17.42 -11.35
N PRO A 91 32.32 16.91 -10.28
CA PRO A 91 33.04 16.38 -9.12
C PRO A 91 33.93 15.18 -9.45
N GLU A 92 33.45 14.27 -10.31
CA GLU A 92 34.20 13.08 -10.71
C GLU A 92 35.47 13.42 -11.50
N GLN A 93 35.35 14.25 -12.55
CA GLN A 93 36.49 14.73 -13.34
C GLN A 93 37.50 15.49 -12.47
N LEU A 94 37.02 16.29 -11.50
CA LEU A 94 37.88 16.99 -10.56
C LEU A 94 38.59 16.03 -9.59
N ARG A 95 37.92 14.95 -9.16
CA ARG A 95 38.51 13.89 -8.32
C ARG A 95 39.61 13.13 -9.06
N GLU A 96 39.38 12.76 -10.32
CA GLU A 96 40.37 12.11 -11.18
C GLU A 96 41.59 13.01 -11.45
N ALA A 97 41.36 14.26 -11.87
CA ALA A 97 42.44 15.22 -12.12
C ALA A 97 43.23 15.56 -10.84
N LEU A 98 42.55 15.64 -9.69
CA LEU A 98 43.20 15.84 -8.39
C LEU A 98 44.05 14.63 -7.99
N GLN A 99 43.59 13.40 -8.25
CA GLN A 99 44.38 12.20 -8.00
C GLN A 99 45.64 12.16 -8.89
N ALA A 100 45.49 12.46 -10.19
CA ALA A 100 46.63 12.58 -11.10
C ALA A 100 47.65 13.66 -10.64
N ALA A 101 47.17 14.78 -10.08
CA ALA A 101 48.01 15.82 -9.50
C ALA A 101 48.72 15.38 -8.20
N ILE A 102 48.06 14.59 -7.35
CA ILE A 102 48.66 13.97 -6.16
C ILE A 102 49.77 12.98 -6.57
N ASP A 103 49.50 12.11 -7.54
CA ASP A 103 50.45 11.11 -8.04
C ASP A 103 51.66 11.75 -8.72
N ALA A 104 51.45 12.87 -9.42
CA ALA A 104 52.50 13.72 -9.98
C ALA A 104 53.23 14.58 -8.93
N LYS A 105 52.79 14.58 -7.66
CA LYS A 105 53.29 15.41 -6.55
C LYS A 105 53.24 16.92 -6.83
N LEU A 106 52.24 17.37 -7.59
CA LEU A 106 52.06 18.78 -7.94
C LEU A 106 51.76 19.62 -6.69
N GLN A 107 52.47 20.75 -6.55
CA GLN A 107 52.28 21.66 -5.41
C GLN A 107 51.06 22.58 -5.61
N GLY A 108 50.45 23.04 -4.50
CA GLY A 108 49.38 24.04 -4.50
C GLY A 108 47.97 23.53 -4.80
N ILE A 109 47.74 22.22 -4.68
CA ILE A 109 46.46 21.55 -4.99
C ILE A 109 45.34 21.77 -3.95
N ASP A 110 45.61 22.46 -2.84
CA ASP A 110 44.64 22.66 -1.74
C ASP A 110 43.35 23.36 -2.19
N LYS A 111 43.45 24.26 -3.18
CA LYS A 111 42.29 24.93 -3.79
C LYS A 111 41.40 23.98 -4.58
N ALA A 112 41.97 22.95 -5.20
CA ALA A 112 41.22 21.93 -5.92
C ALA A 112 40.51 20.99 -4.93
N ARG A 113 41.19 20.57 -3.87
CA ARG A 113 40.60 19.76 -2.79
C ARG A 113 39.43 20.48 -2.11
N SER A 114 39.65 21.71 -1.64
CA SER A 114 38.58 22.51 -1.01
C SER A 114 37.43 22.88 -1.96
N LEU A 115 37.64 22.82 -3.27
CA LEU A 115 36.56 22.90 -4.25
C LEU A 115 35.79 21.58 -4.33
N LEU A 116 36.48 20.44 -4.49
CA LEU A 116 35.87 19.12 -4.54
C LEU A 116 35.00 18.86 -3.30
N ASP A 117 35.53 19.09 -2.09
CA ASP A 117 34.80 18.93 -0.83
C ASP A 117 33.47 19.71 -0.80
N LYS A 118 33.43 20.89 -1.43
CA LYS A 118 32.23 21.73 -1.54
C LYS A 118 31.26 21.25 -2.60
N LEU A 119 31.76 20.71 -3.71
CA LEU A 119 30.90 20.16 -4.77
C LEU A 119 30.26 18.85 -4.31
N ASP A 120 31.04 17.96 -3.68
CA ASP A 120 30.55 16.69 -3.14
C ASP A 120 29.47 16.92 -2.07
N LEU A 121 29.66 17.87 -1.14
CA LEU A 121 28.64 18.25 -0.15
C LEU A 121 27.35 18.82 -0.79
N VAL A 122 27.46 19.49 -1.93
CA VAL A 122 26.27 20.05 -2.62
C VAL A 122 25.54 18.98 -3.42
N VAL A 123 26.25 18.03 -4.04
CA VAL A 123 25.66 16.84 -4.67
C VAL A 123 24.97 15.96 -3.62
N GLU A 124 25.64 15.65 -2.51
CA GLU A 124 25.07 14.90 -1.39
C GLU A 124 23.75 15.53 -0.90
N ARG A 125 23.71 16.86 -0.74
CA ARG A 125 22.49 17.60 -0.39
C ARG A 125 21.41 17.53 -1.46
N LEU A 126 21.78 17.56 -2.73
CA LEU A 126 20.83 17.45 -3.84
C LEU A 126 20.19 16.06 -3.86
N ASP A 127 20.98 15.01 -3.67
CA ASP A 127 20.53 13.61 -3.62
C ASP A 127 19.64 13.36 -2.40
N THR A 128 20.12 13.72 -1.21
CA THR A 128 19.46 13.47 0.09
C THR A 128 18.30 14.42 0.43
N ALA A 129 18.06 15.47 -0.37
CA ALA A 129 16.98 16.42 -0.10
C ALA A 129 15.59 15.74 -0.05
N LYS A 130 15.00 15.68 1.14
CA LYS A 130 13.62 15.22 1.39
C LYS A 130 12.64 16.40 1.33
N GLY A 131 11.45 16.20 0.74
CA GLY A 131 10.45 17.27 0.58
C GLY A 131 10.83 18.40 -0.38
N LEU A 132 9.96 19.41 -0.50
CA LEU A 132 10.11 20.48 -1.49
C LEU A 132 11.09 21.59 -1.08
N THR A 133 10.97 22.12 0.14
CA THR A 133 11.81 23.24 0.61
C THR A 133 13.31 22.89 0.63
N PRO A 134 13.74 21.72 1.15
CA PRO A 134 15.16 21.34 1.11
C PRO A 134 15.67 21.10 -0.32
N LEU A 135 14.82 20.59 -1.22
CA LEU A 135 15.21 20.38 -2.63
C LEU A 135 15.40 21.71 -3.37
N LYS A 136 14.52 22.70 -3.15
CA LYS A 136 14.70 24.07 -3.70
C LYS A 136 16.02 24.68 -3.22
N ALA A 137 16.32 24.58 -1.93
CA ALA A 137 17.57 25.07 -1.35
C ALA A 137 18.82 24.32 -1.87
N ALA A 138 18.70 23.02 -2.14
CA ALA A 138 19.79 22.23 -2.71
C ALA A 138 20.05 22.58 -4.19
N ILE A 139 19.01 22.83 -4.99
CA ILE A 139 19.12 23.31 -6.37
C ILE A 139 19.77 24.70 -6.41
N GLU A 140 19.33 25.63 -5.54
CA GLU A 140 19.94 26.97 -5.42
C GLU A 140 21.43 26.88 -5.03
N ALA A 141 21.78 25.95 -4.13
CA ALA A 141 23.17 25.68 -3.77
C ALA A 141 23.99 25.09 -4.94
N ALA A 142 23.40 24.22 -5.76
CA ALA A 142 24.02 23.65 -6.96
C ALA A 142 24.29 24.70 -8.04
N GLU A 143 23.31 25.57 -8.31
CA GLU A 143 23.46 26.72 -9.21
C GLU A 143 24.53 27.70 -8.70
N THR A 144 24.53 28.00 -7.40
CA THR A 144 25.53 28.86 -6.74
C THR A 144 26.95 28.26 -6.80
N ALA A 145 27.08 26.95 -6.61
CA ALA A 145 28.35 26.21 -6.74
C ALA A 145 28.85 26.15 -8.20
N ARG A 146 27.95 26.43 -9.16
CA ARG A 146 28.11 26.24 -10.60
C ARG A 146 28.39 24.78 -10.95
N LEU A 147 27.59 23.88 -10.39
CA LEU A 147 27.56 22.50 -10.88
C LEU A 147 27.12 22.48 -12.36
N PRO A 148 27.52 21.45 -13.12
CA PRO A 148 27.06 21.24 -14.48
C PRO A 148 25.53 21.18 -14.58
N GLU A 149 24.99 21.73 -15.67
CA GLU A 149 23.54 21.77 -15.91
C GLU A 149 22.92 20.36 -15.91
N GLU A 150 23.65 19.36 -16.38
CA GLU A 150 23.28 17.93 -16.36
C GLU A 150 22.92 17.43 -14.95
N ILE A 151 23.66 17.85 -13.91
CA ILE A 151 23.39 17.49 -12.52
C ILE A 151 22.21 18.31 -11.97
N ILE A 152 22.13 19.60 -12.33
CA ILE A 152 21.08 20.51 -11.87
C ILE A 152 19.71 20.12 -12.44
N VAL A 153 19.65 19.66 -13.70
CA VAL A 153 18.43 19.22 -14.38
C VAL A 153 17.78 18.05 -13.63
N VAL A 154 18.54 17.05 -13.17
CA VAL A 154 18.00 15.95 -12.35
C VAL A 154 17.33 16.48 -11.07
N GLY A 155 17.94 17.48 -10.42
CA GLY A 155 17.35 18.19 -9.29
C GLY A 155 16.03 18.91 -9.64
N ARG A 156 16.02 19.68 -10.73
CA ARG A 156 14.84 20.43 -11.19
C ARG A 156 13.70 19.50 -11.65
N GLU A 157 13.99 18.37 -12.27
CA GLU A 157 12.96 17.37 -12.61
C GLU A 157 12.33 16.76 -11.36
N ARG A 158 13.14 16.39 -10.35
CA ARG A 158 12.63 15.94 -9.04
C ARG A 158 11.77 17.02 -8.38
N LEU A 159 12.12 18.30 -8.57
CA LEU A 159 11.34 19.42 -8.06
C LEU A 159 9.97 19.50 -8.74
N ILE A 160 9.93 19.55 -10.07
CA ILE A 160 8.68 19.62 -10.85
C ILE A 160 7.75 18.46 -10.51
N ARG A 161 8.30 17.23 -10.40
CA ARG A 161 7.51 16.04 -10.02
C ARG A 161 6.94 16.16 -8.61
N ARG A 162 7.73 16.65 -7.63
CA ARG A 162 7.23 16.88 -6.26
C ARG A 162 6.21 18.01 -6.18
N GLU A 163 6.35 19.07 -6.98
CA GLU A 163 5.34 20.16 -7.06
C GLU A 163 4.03 19.64 -7.66
N ALA A 164 4.10 18.86 -8.75
CA ALA A 164 2.93 18.21 -9.34
C ALA A 164 2.27 17.19 -8.39
N ALA A 165 3.06 16.43 -7.62
CA ALA A 165 2.55 15.49 -6.63
C ALA A 165 1.94 16.18 -5.39
N GLN A 166 2.54 17.29 -4.92
CA GLN A 166 1.89 18.13 -3.89
C GLN A 166 0.59 18.73 -4.42
N GLN A 167 0.58 19.27 -5.63
CA GLN A 167 -0.64 19.82 -6.24
C GLN A 167 -1.72 18.73 -6.41
N GLY A 168 -1.36 17.54 -6.91
CA GLY A 168 -2.29 16.41 -7.01
C GLY A 168 -2.81 15.93 -5.66
N LEU A 169 -1.99 15.99 -4.60
CA LEU A 169 -2.43 15.71 -3.23
C LEU A 169 -3.34 16.82 -2.67
N GLU A 170 -3.06 18.10 -2.95
CA GLU A 170 -3.93 19.23 -2.58
C GLU A 170 -5.28 19.15 -3.31
N GLU A 171 -5.29 18.88 -4.61
CA GLU A 171 -6.48 18.64 -5.42
C GLU A 171 -7.26 17.41 -4.92
N ALA A 172 -6.57 16.33 -4.54
CA ALA A 172 -7.20 15.16 -3.91
C ALA A 172 -7.79 15.52 -2.53
N ILE A 173 -7.08 16.26 -1.68
CA ILE A 173 -7.58 16.75 -0.37
C ILE A 173 -8.80 17.67 -0.54
N GLU A 174 -8.87 18.44 -1.64
CA GLU A 174 -10.03 19.30 -1.95
C GLU A 174 -11.23 18.52 -2.50
N ALA A 175 -10.97 17.46 -3.28
CA ALA A 175 -11.97 16.64 -3.96
C ALA A 175 -12.53 15.46 -3.13
N ALA A 176 -11.73 14.86 -2.25
CA ALA A 176 -11.93 13.50 -1.77
C ALA A 176 -12.99 13.33 -0.67
N ARG A 177 -13.63 12.16 -0.71
CA ARG A 177 -14.30 11.49 0.41
C ARG A 177 -13.25 10.71 1.21
N VAL A 178 -13.58 10.28 2.43
CA VAL A 178 -12.59 9.64 3.34
C VAL A 178 -11.86 8.42 2.71
N PRO A 179 -12.52 7.51 1.96
CA PRO A 179 -11.83 6.38 1.33
C PRO A 179 -10.87 6.81 0.22
N ASP A 180 -11.32 7.70 -0.66
CA ASP A 180 -10.55 8.18 -1.81
C ASP A 180 -9.26 8.89 -1.36
N LEU A 181 -9.32 9.61 -0.23
CA LEU A 181 -8.15 10.27 0.37
C LEU A 181 -7.17 9.27 1.02
N LEU A 182 -7.66 8.13 1.51
CA LEU A 182 -6.81 7.05 2.04
C LEU A 182 -6.10 6.29 0.92
N GLU A 183 -6.76 6.06 -0.22
CA GLU A 183 -6.10 5.52 -1.42
C GLU A 183 -5.12 6.52 -2.03
N ALA A 184 -5.49 7.80 -2.12
CA ALA A 184 -4.58 8.86 -2.54
C ALA A 184 -3.36 8.96 -1.60
N LEU A 185 -3.54 8.82 -0.28
CA LEU A 185 -2.43 8.78 0.69
C LEU A 185 -1.53 7.56 0.51
N LYS A 186 -2.10 6.36 0.32
CA LYS A 186 -1.32 5.16 0.00
C LYS A 186 -0.51 5.38 -1.29
N ALA A 187 -1.10 5.98 -2.32
CA ALA A 187 -0.38 6.30 -3.55
C ALA A 187 0.73 7.35 -3.35
N ALA A 188 0.46 8.33 -2.48
CA ALA A 188 1.35 9.43 -2.08
C ALA A 188 2.51 8.98 -1.17
N GLU A 189 2.36 7.94 -0.35
CA GLU A 189 3.39 7.34 0.52
C GLU A 189 4.52 6.61 -0.26
N GLY A 190 4.78 6.99 -1.51
CA GLY A 190 5.83 6.42 -2.36
C GLY A 190 5.49 5.07 -3.00
N LEU A 191 4.21 4.66 -2.95
CA LEU A 191 3.76 3.32 -3.36
C LEU A 191 3.07 3.25 -4.74
N TRP A 192 2.84 4.39 -5.41
CA TRP A 192 2.32 4.42 -6.78
C TRP A 192 3.17 5.30 -7.70
N VAL A 193 3.99 4.65 -8.52
CA VAL A 193 4.68 5.29 -9.64
C VAL A 193 4.46 4.48 -10.91
N CYS A 194 3.68 5.05 -11.84
CA CYS A 194 3.95 4.87 -13.25
C CYS A 194 5.25 5.60 -13.55
N GLU A 195 6.38 4.91 -13.46
CA GLU A 195 7.66 5.56 -13.72
C GLU A 195 7.76 5.97 -15.20
N PRO A 196 8.36 7.15 -15.49
CA PRO A 196 8.90 7.41 -16.82
C PRO A 196 9.94 6.34 -17.17
N GLU A 197 10.03 5.96 -18.44
CA GLU A 197 11.08 5.06 -18.94
C GLU A 197 12.46 5.48 -18.43
N GLY A 198 13.23 4.55 -17.87
CA GLY A 198 14.63 4.73 -17.49
C GLY A 198 14.94 4.92 -16.00
N PHE A 199 13.97 5.14 -15.10
CA PHE A 199 14.27 5.50 -13.70
C PHE A 199 14.66 4.28 -12.82
N LEU A 200 13.77 3.30 -12.63
CA LEU A 200 14.07 1.98 -12.08
C LEU A 200 13.90 0.87 -13.13
N ASP A 201 14.23 1.18 -14.39
CA ASP A 201 14.39 0.18 -15.45
C ASP A 201 15.31 -0.97 -14.96
N PRO A 202 14.92 -2.25 -15.17
CA PRO A 202 15.85 -3.35 -14.96
C PRO A 202 16.98 -3.26 -16.00
N PRO A 203 18.14 -3.92 -15.77
CA PRO A 203 19.25 -3.91 -16.72
C PRO A 203 18.81 -4.33 -18.13
N ASP A 204 19.43 -3.79 -19.18
CA ASP A 204 18.95 -3.96 -20.58
C ASP A 204 18.79 -5.42 -21.03
N TYR A 205 19.54 -6.36 -20.43
CA TYR A 205 19.40 -7.80 -20.73
C TYR A 205 18.05 -8.37 -20.28
N ALA A 206 17.45 -7.78 -19.24
CA ALA A 206 16.20 -8.21 -18.61
C ALA A 206 14.97 -7.50 -19.17
N LYS A 207 15.11 -6.27 -19.71
CA LYS A 207 13.98 -5.49 -20.29
C LYS A 207 13.15 -6.24 -21.32
N LYS A 208 13.78 -7.10 -22.13
CA LYS A 208 13.10 -7.95 -23.12
C LYS A 208 12.26 -9.08 -22.52
N TYR A 209 12.41 -9.33 -21.21
CA TYR A 209 11.65 -10.32 -20.45
C TYR A 209 10.62 -9.69 -19.50
N GLU A 210 10.45 -8.37 -19.50
CA GLU A 210 9.30 -7.73 -18.84
C GLU A 210 8.04 -7.89 -19.70
N ARG A 211 6.89 -8.14 -19.06
CA ARG A 211 5.59 -8.24 -19.75
C ARG A 211 5.23 -6.92 -20.44
N GLN A 212 5.28 -6.91 -21.77
CA GLN A 212 4.88 -5.74 -22.56
C GLN A 212 3.38 -5.46 -22.42
N GLY A 213 3.01 -4.31 -21.83
CA GLY A 213 1.66 -3.77 -21.92
C GLY A 213 0.80 -3.81 -20.65
N LEU A 214 1.30 -4.30 -19.52
CA LEU A 214 0.63 -4.10 -18.22
C LEU A 214 0.91 -2.68 -17.69
N SER A 215 0.12 -1.75 -18.24
CA SER A 215 -0.27 -0.48 -17.63
C SER A 215 -0.40 -0.58 -16.11
N CYS A 216 0.01 0.45 -15.36
CA CYS A 216 -0.11 0.52 -13.90
C CYS A 216 -1.57 0.37 -13.43
N GLU A 217 -2.52 0.74 -14.29
CA GLU A 217 -3.91 0.31 -14.18
C GLU A 217 -4.04 -1.14 -14.72
N PRO A 218 -4.24 -2.16 -13.86
CA PRO A 218 -4.62 -3.48 -14.33
C PRO A 218 -5.94 -3.39 -15.09
N LYS A 219 -6.12 -4.26 -16.09
CA LYS A 219 -7.37 -4.33 -16.88
C LYS A 219 -7.87 -5.75 -16.90
N LEU A 220 -9.18 -5.92 -16.70
CA LEU A 220 -9.83 -7.22 -16.87
C LEU A 220 -9.60 -7.73 -18.30
N PRO A 221 -9.12 -8.99 -18.48
CA PRO A 221 -9.06 -9.61 -19.79
C PRO A 221 -10.42 -9.59 -20.48
N LYS A 222 -10.41 -9.39 -21.80
CA LYS A 222 -11.62 -9.17 -22.59
C LYS A 222 -12.52 -10.41 -22.56
N GLY A 223 -13.60 -10.34 -21.78
CA GLY A 223 -14.59 -11.41 -21.63
C GLY A 223 -14.67 -11.99 -20.22
N ALA A 224 -13.65 -11.77 -19.38
CA ALA A 224 -13.68 -12.13 -17.97
C ALA A 224 -14.81 -11.39 -17.23
N LYS A 225 -15.51 -12.10 -16.35
CA LYS A 225 -16.58 -11.53 -15.50
C LYS A 225 -16.36 -12.00 -14.06
N PRO A 226 -16.03 -11.10 -13.12
CA PRO A 226 -15.88 -11.49 -11.72
C PRO A 226 -17.21 -12.00 -11.16
N VAL A 227 -17.16 -13.14 -10.49
CA VAL A 227 -18.27 -13.75 -9.74
C VAL A 227 -18.33 -13.07 -8.37
N PRO A 228 -19.49 -12.51 -7.98
CA PRO A 228 -19.75 -11.99 -6.64
C PRO A 228 -19.26 -12.94 -5.53
N ARG A 229 -18.58 -12.38 -4.53
CA ARG A 229 -18.03 -13.11 -3.38
C ARG A 229 -19.12 -13.94 -2.66
N PRO A 230 -18.82 -15.17 -2.21
CA PRO A 230 -19.74 -15.92 -1.36
C PRO A 230 -19.95 -15.23 0.01
N PRO A 231 -21.12 -15.44 0.65
CA PRO A 231 -21.35 -15.06 2.05
C PRO A 231 -20.32 -15.69 3.00
N LEU A 232 -19.87 -14.93 4.00
CA LEU A 232 -18.85 -15.37 4.96
C LEU A 232 -19.44 -16.22 6.08
N VAL A 233 -19.80 -17.46 5.75
CA VAL A 233 -20.25 -18.46 6.72
C VAL A 233 -19.04 -19.08 7.41
N SER A 234 -18.91 -18.88 8.72
CA SER A 234 -17.84 -19.53 9.50
C SER A 234 -18.22 -20.98 9.83
N SER A 235 -17.26 -21.89 9.65
CA SER A 235 -17.41 -23.31 9.96
C SER A 235 -16.06 -23.94 10.30
N SER A 236 -16.04 -24.84 11.28
CA SER A 236 -14.88 -25.68 11.61
C SER A 236 -14.78 -26.94 10.74
N VAL A 237 -15.79 -27.19 9.90
CA VAL A 237 -15.85 -28.33 8.98
C VAL A 237 -16.10 -27.86 7.56
N LEU A 238 -15.63 -28.65 6.60
CA LEU A 238 -15.93 -28.46 5.19
C LEU A 238 -17.45 -28.55 4.95
N LEU A 239 -18.02 -27.56 4.29
CA LEU A 239 -19.45 -27.49 3.96
C LEU A 239 -19.68 -27.80 2.48
N ASP A 240 -20.84 -28.40 2.16
CA ASP A 240 -21.41 -28.30 0.82
C ASP A 240 -22.27 -27.02 0.76
N PRO A 241 -21.88 -25.98 -0.01
CA PRO A 241 -22.60 -24.73 -0.04
C PRO A 241 -24.00 -24.86 -0.68
N ARG A 242 -24.30 -25.97 -1.35
CA ARG A 242 -25.61 -26.26 -1.97
C ARG A 242 -26.63 -26.80 -0.96
N SER A 243 -26.16 -27.36 0.15
CA SER A 243 -26.96 -27.92 1.25
C SER A 243 -26.57 -27.34 2.62
N SER A 244 -25.99 -26.14 2.64
CA SER A 244 -25.67 -25.43 3.88
C SER A 244 -26.95 -24.98 4.60
N ASP A 245 -26.90 -24.96 5.94
CA ASP A 245 -27.93 -24.36 6.80
C ASP A 245 -28.00 -22.83 6.67
N SER A 246 -26.97 -22.19 6.08
CA SER A 246 -27.01 -20.78 5.72
C SER A 246 -27.82 -20.58 4.43
N GLU A 247 -28.99 -19.95 4.56
CA GLU A 247 -29.86 -19.59 3.44
C GLU A 247 -29.12 -18.71 2.41
N GLU A 248 -28.31 -17.74 2.86
CA GLU A 248 -27.52 -16.86 2.00
C GLU A 248 -26.48 -17.63 1.16
N LEU A 249 -25.70 -18.53 1.78
CA LEU A 249 -24.69 -19.33 1.07
C LEU A 249 -25.36 -20.33 0.10
N GLN A 250 -26.51 -20.85 0.48
CA GLN A 250 -27.33 -21.73 -0.35
C GLN A 250 -27.96 -21.00 -1.54
N GLU A 251 -28.42 -19.76 -1.37
CA GLU A 251 -28.93 -18.93 -2.46
C GLU A 251 -27.79 -18.51 -3.40
N TRP A 252 -26.63 -18.13 -2.85
CA TRP A 252 -25.44 -17.79 -3.63
C TRP A 252 -24.95 -18.97 -4.48
N SER A 253 -24.87 -20.19 -3.92
CA SER A 253 -24.39 -21.36 -4.66
C SER A 253 -25.34 -21.81 -5.78
N LYS A 254 -26.65 -21.65 -5.57
CA LYS A 254 -27.71 -21.92 -6.58
C LYS A 254 -27.75 -20.88 -7.69
N SER A 255 -27.45 -19.62 -7.39
CA SER A 255 -27.56 -18.50 -8.34
C SER A 255 -26.24 -18.19 -9.03
N THR A 256 -25.24 -17.79 -8.26
CA THR A 256 -24.04 -17.08 -8.71
C THR A 256 -22.83 -18.01 -8.76
N GLY A 257 -22.74 -18.94 -7.80
CA GLY A 257 -21.78 -20.05 -7.83
C GLY A 257 -22.16 -21.17 -8.80
N HIS A 258 -23.30 -21.06 -9.50
CA HIS A 258 -23.76 -21.92 -10.60
C HIS A 258 -23.70 -23.44 -10.37
N GLY A 259 -23.63 -23.90 -9.11
CA GLY A 259 -23.43 -25.31 -8.76
C GLY A 259 -22.02 -25.86 -9.01
N PHE A 260 -21.04 -25.03 -9.40
CA PHE A 260 -19.64 -25.46 -9.59
C PHE A 260 -19.02 -25.99 -8.30
N TYR A 261 -19.34 -25.34 -7.17
CA TYR A 261 -18.74 -25.66 -5.88
C TYR A 261 -19.63 -26.63 -5.09
N SER A 262 -19.03 -27.74 -4.64
CA SER A 262 -19.60 -28.65 -3.64
C SER A 262 -18.81 -28.68 -2.33
N GLN A 263 -17.75 -27.88 -2.25
CA GLN A 263 -16.85 -27.79 -1.11
C GLN A 263 -16.60 -26.31 -0.82
N TYR A 264 -16.86 -25.90 0.42
CA TYR A 264 -16.66 -24.55 0.94
C TYR A 264 -16.03 -24.63 2.33
N ILE A 265 -14.99 -23.83 2.58
CA ILE A 265 -14.45 -23.60 3.92
C ILE A 265 -14.00 -22.15 4.06
N LEU A 266 -14.32 -21.51 5.19
CA LEU A 266 -13.89 -20.15 5.47
C LEU A 266 -12.60 -20.15 6.29
N VAL A 267 -11.50 -19.69 5.69
CA VAL A 267 -10.26 -19.43 6.42
C VAL A 267 -10.37 -18.05 7.07
N SER A 268 -10.87 -18.00 8.30
CA SER A 268 -11.11 -16.77 9.07
C SER A 268 -10.30 -16.66 10.35
N HIS A 269 -10.04 -15.41 10.75
CA HIS A 269 -9.40 -15.10 12.02
C HIS A 269 -10.25 -15.53 13.24
N PRO A 270 -9.67 -16.15 14.30
CA PRO A 270 -10.45 -16.75 15.40
C PRO A 270 -11.32 -15.78 16.21
N GLN A 271 -11.01 -14.47 16.20
CA GLN A 271 -11.80 -13.45 16.91
C GLN A 271 -12.61 -12.54 15.98
N ASP A 272 -12.49 -12.70 14.65
CA ASP A 272 -13.20 -11.87 13.67
C ASP A 272 -13.42 -12.64 12.36
N HIS A 273 -14.65 -13.13 12.17
CA HIS A 273 -15.01 -13.91 10.97
C HIS A 273 -15.17 -13.06 9.70
N LEU A 274 -15.25 -11.73 9.83
CA LEU A 274 -15.28 -10.81 8.68
C LEU A 274 -13.89 -10.71 8.03
N LEU A 275 -12.83 -10.94 8.80
CA LEU A 275 -11.46 -11.17 8.33
C LEU A 275 -11.31 -12.62 7.88
N GLY A 276 -11.91 -12.96 6.74
CA GLY A 276 -11.91 -14.33 6.20
C GLY A 276 -11.80 -14.42 4.68
N LEU A 277 -11.03 -15.43 4.24
CA LEU A 277 -10.84 -15.83 2.85
C LEU A 277 -11.62 -17.14 2.59
N PRO A 278 -12.70 -17.13 1.78
CA PRO A 278 -13.41 -18.34 1.42
C PRO A 278 -12.60 -19.18 0.42
N LEU A 279 -12.47 -20.48 0.72
CA LEU A 279 -11.92 -21.50 -0.17
C LEU A 279 -13.07 -22.31 -0.76
N LEU A 280 -13.01 -22.55 -2.08
CA LEU A 280 -14.07 -23.13 -2.89
C LEU A 280 -13.51 -24.24 -3.79
N ALA A 281 -14.13 -25.41 -3.81
CA ALA A 281 -13.77 -26.50 -4.71
C ALA A 281 -14.99 -27.27 -5.23
N GLY A 282 -14.80 -27.95 -6.36
CA GLY A 282 -15.80 -28.81 -7.00
C GLY A 282 -15.85 -30.23 -6.39
N PRO A 283 -16.71 -31.12 -6.90
CA PRO A 283 -16.84 -32.50 -6.41
C PRO A 283 -15.72 -33.43 -6.88
N ASP A 284 -14.88 -32.93 -7.77
CA ASP A 284 -13.73 -33.52 -8.44
C ASP A 284 -12.42 -33.38 -7.65
N VAL A 285 -12.37 -32.49 -6.65
CA VAL A 285 -11.21 -32.24 -5.77
C VAL A 285 -11.30 -33.06 -4.49
N SER A 286 -10.16 -33.57 -4.00
CA SER A 286 -10.07 -34.29 -2.73
C SER A 286 -10.40 -33.42 -1.51
N PRO A 287 -11.36 -33.80 -0.64
CA PRO A 287 -11.68 -33.05 0.58
C PRO A 287 -10.51 -32.90 1.56
N ASP A 288 -9.53 -33.80 1.53
CA ASP A 288 -8.35 -33.70 2.37
C ASP A 288 -7.33 -32.70 1.79
N TYR A 289 -7.29 -32.53 0.46
CA TYR A 289 -6.52 -31.47 -0.18
C TYR A 289 -7.09 -30.08 0.16
N VAL A 290 -8.42 -29.90 0.09
CA VAL A 290 -9.08 -28.64 0.48
C VAL A 290 -8.79 -28.26 1.94
N LYS A 291 -8.87 -29.21 2.88
CA LYS A 291 -8.53 -28.96 4.30
C LYS A 291 -7.07 -28.56 4.47
N LYS A 292 -6.15 -29.27 3.81
CA LYS A 292 -4.71 -29.01 3.91
C LYS A 292 -4.35 -27.63 3.36
N SER A 293 -4.92 -27.26 2.22
CA SER A 293 -4.78 -25.92 1.65
C SER A 293 -5.41 -24.85 2.56
N ALA A 294 -6.53 -25.14 3.22
CA ALA A 294 -7.11 -24.25 4.23
C ALA A 294 -6.21 -24.06 5.46
N GLU A 295 -5.55 -25.12 5.94
CA GLU A 295 -4.56 -25.04 7.03
C GLU A 295 -3.34 -24.20 6.64
N THR A 296 -2.83 -24.37 5.41
CA THR A 296 -1.73 -23.58 4.84
C THR A 296 -2.10 -22.09 4.71
N VAL A 297 -3.25 -21.78 4.10
CA VAL A 297 -3.74 -20.40 3.96
C VAL A 297 -3.97 -19.76 5.34
N ARG A 298 -4.51 -20.53 6.32
CA ARG A 298 -4.70 -20.06 7.70
C ARG A 298 -3.37 -19.74 8.36
N HIS A 299 -2.36 -20.58 8.16
CA HIS A 299 -1.02 -20.33 8.67
C HIS A 299 -0.45 -19.04 8.08
N VAL A 300 -0.39 -18.92 6.75
CA VAL A 300 0.18 -17.73 6.07
C VAL A 300 -0.51 -16.43 6.50
N LEU A 301 -1.84 -16.40 6.54
CA LEU A 301 -2.60 -15.16 6.80
C LEU A 301 -2.69 -14.74 8.28
N PHE A 302 -2.61 -15.69 9.23
CA PHE A 302 -2.90 -15.41 10.64
C PHE A 302 -1.83 -15.86 11.63
N ASP A 303 -1.08 -16.93 11.33
CA ASP A 303 -0.05 -17.45 12.22
C ASP A 303 1.35 -16.92 11.81
N ALA A 304 1.70 -16.93 10.52
CA ALA A 304 2.95 -16.40 10.00
C ALA A 304 2.96 -14.86 9.92
N ALA A 305 1.81 -14.23 9.67
CA ALA A 305 1.72 -12.80 9.43
C ALA A 305 2.11 -11.94 10.65
N VAL A 306 2.86 -10.86 10.42
CA VAL A 306 3.21 -9.85 11.45
C VAL A 306 2.01 -8.96 11.78
N SER A 307 1.15 -8.70 10.80
CA SER A 307 -0.03 -7.83 10.94
C SER A 307 -1.28 -8.44 10.30
N ARG A 308 -2.43 -8.13 10.89
CA ARG A 308 -3.77 -8.45 10.34
C ARG A 308 -4.12 -7.61 9.11
N THR A 309 -3.36 -6.56 8.78
CA THR A 309 -3.62 -5.67 7.64
C THR A 309 -3.72 -6.44 6.32
N THR A 310 -2.85 -7.42 6.09
CA THR A 310 -2.88 -8.25 4.86
C THR A 310 -4.20 -9.00 4.71
N ALA A 311 -4.62 -9.73 5.76
CA ALA A 311 -5.90 -10.44 5.75
C ALA A 311 -7.11 -9.49 5.66
N ALA A 312 -7.02 -8.30 6.27
CA ALA A 312 -8.06 -7.27 6.17
C ALA A 312 -8.18 -6.69 4.75
N ASN A 313 -7.06 -6.44 4.05
CA ASN A 313 -7.07 -6.01 2.66
C ASN A 313 -7.71 -7.08 1.77
N LEU A 314 -7.26 -8.35 1.85
CA LEU A 314 -7.83 -9.45 1.07
C LEU A 314 -9.33 -9.64 1.33
N ALA A 315 -9.74 -9.56 2.59
CA ALA A 315 -11.15 -9.64 2.99
C ALA A 315 -11.97 -8.42 2.55
N HIS A 316 -11.37 -7.24 2.42
CA HIS A 316 -12.05 -6.04 1.91
C HIS A 316 -12.22 -6.08 0.39
N THR A 317 -11.16 -6.49 -0.34
CA THR A 317 -11.19 -6.71 -1.80
C THR A 317 -12.15 -7.83 -2.21
N GLY A 318 -12.48 -8.73 -1.28
CA GLY A 318 -13.47 -9.79 -1.51
C GLY A 318 -12.92 -11.00 -2.27
N ILE A 319 -11.61 -11.24 -2.14
CA ILE A 319 -10.93 -12.38 -2.74
C ILE A 319 -11.58 -13.70 -2.31
N LYS A 320 -11.61 -14.67 -3.22
CA LYS A 320 -11.91 -16.09 -2.98
C LYS A 320 -10.82 -16.97 -3.57
N PHE A 321 -10.50 -18.06 -2.87
CA PHE A 321 -9.51 -19.05 -3.29
C PHE A 321 -10.26 -20.24 -3.91
N LEU A 322 -9.93 -20.59 -5.14
CA LEU A 322 -10.50 -21.68 -5.91
C LEU A 322 -9.54 -22.87 -5.89
N ILE A 323 -10.06 -24.08 -5.88
CA ILE A 323 -9.27 -25.28 -6.10
C ILE A 323 -9.98 -26.07 -7.20
N ALA A 324 -9.29 -26.25 -8.32
CA ALA A 324 -9.76 -27.06 -9.44
C ALA A 324 -9.21 -28.49 -9.35
N ALA A 325 -9.75 -29.42 -10.13
CA ALA A 325 -9.07 -30.69 -10.36
C ALA A 325 -7.82 -30.50 -11.27
N GLU A 326 -6.96 -31.51 -11.30
CA GLU A 326 -5.85 -31.62 -12.26
C GLU A 326 -6.39 -31.59 -13.71
N GLU A 327 -5.68 -30.93 -14.64
CA GLU A 327 -6.17 -30.75 -16.01
C GLU A 327 -6.27 -32.08 -16.79
N ASP A 328 -7.49 -32.55 -17.04
CA ASP A 328 -7.80 -33.59 -18.01
C ASP A 328 -8.28 -32.93 -19.31
N GLU A 329 -7.46 -32.92 -20.36
CA GLU A 329 -7.73 -32.23 -21.63
C GLU A 329 -9.11 -32.56 -22.24
N GLU A 330 -9.67 -33.74 -21.95
CA GLU A 330 -10.97 -34.20 -22.44
C GLU A 330 -12.15 -33.95 -21.48
N LYS A 331 -11.88 -33.64 -20.19
CA LYS A 331 -12.91 -33.59 -19.14
C LYS A 331 -12.90 -32.35 -18.26
N ASP A 332 -11.95 -31.42 -18.42
CA ASP A 332 -11.84 -30.28 -17.52
C ASP A 332 -13.10 -29.39 -17.50
N THR A 333 -13.91 -29.61 -16.47
CA THR A 333 -15.15 -28.88 -16.18
C THR A 333 -14.90 -27.47 -15.66
N TRP A 334 -13.65 -27.11 -15.32
CA TRP A 334 -13.28 -25.75 -14.93
C TRP A 334 -13.10 -24.84 -16.14
N LEU A 335 -12.82 -25.36 -17.35
CA LEU A 335 -12.73 -24.52 -18.57
C LEU A 335 -14.03 -23.79 -18.94
N VAL A 336 -15.17 -24.17 -18.36
CA VAL A 336 -16.46 -23.48 -18.51
C VAL A 336 -16.83 -22.61 -17.30
N HIS A 337 -16.00 -22.55 -16.27
CA HIS A 337 -16.18 -21.68 -15.12
C HIS A 337 -15.91 -20.21 -15.51
N PRO A 338 -16.77 -19.23 -15.15
CA PRO A 338 -16.67 -17.85 -15.66
C PRO A 338 -15.41 -17.07 -15.25
N GLU A 339 -14.66 -17.60 -14.28
CA GLU A 339 -13.38 -17.06 -13.80
C GLU A 339 -12.18 -18.00 -14.06
N VAL A 340 -12.37 -19.06 -14.84
CA VAL A 340 -11.28 -19.93 -15.30
C VAL A 340 -11.30 -19.94 -16.83
N SER A 341 -10.12 -19.83 -17.43
CA SER A 341 -9.96 -19.76 -18.88
C SER A 341 -8.55 -20.19 -19.22
N ARG A 342 -8.39 -20.89 -20.34
CA ARG A 342 -7.05 -21.19 -20.92
C ARG A 342 -6.24 -19.93 -21.25
N SER A 343 -6.84 -18.74 -21.21
CA SER A 343 -6.13 -17.45 -21.36
C SER A 343 -5.47 -16.95 -20.06
N PHE A 344 -5.65 -17.65 -18.94
CA PHE A 344 -4.90 -17.44 -17.70
C PHE A 344 -3.77 -18.49 -17.59
N THR A 345 -3.05 -18.75 -18.68
CA THR A 345 -2.14 -19.90 -18.87
C THR A 345 -0.93 -19.99 -17.90
N THR A 346 -0.82 -19.07 -16.92
CA THR A 346 0.21 -19.08 -15.87
C THR A 346 -0.34 -19.41 -14.48
N GLY A 347 -1.60 -19.84 -14.34
CA GLY A 347 -2.22 -20.21 -13.05
C GLY A 347 -3.69 -19.81 -12.98
N LEU A 348 -4.44 -20.34 -12.00
CA LEU A 348 -5.88 -20.08 -11.82
C LEU A 348 -6.17 -18.67 -11.27
N GLY A 349 -5.81 -17.66 -12.04
CA GLY A 349 -6.02 -16.25 -11.73
C GLY A 349 -4.98 -15.68 -10.78
N GLY A 350 -4.04 -14.88 -11.30
CA GLY A 350 -3.34 -13.90 -10.47
C GLY A 350 -4.34 -12.85 -10.01
N ALA A 351 -4.95 -13.03 -8.84
CA ALA A 351 -6.04 -12.17 -8.40
C ALA A 351 -5.60 -10.72 -8.28
N SER A 352 -6.48 -9.84 -8.74
CA SER A 352 -6.35 -8.39 -8.56
C SER A 352 -7.63 -7.85 -7.96
N PRO A 353 -7.67 -6.59 -7.51
CA PRO A 353 -8.92 -5.95 -7.10
C PRO A 353 -10.03 -5.95 -8.17
N LEU A 354 -9.68 -6.20 -9.44
CA LEU A 354 -10.64 -6.31 -10.55
C LEU A 354 -11.09 -7.75 -10.81
N PHE A 355 -10.31 -8.74 -10.38
CA PHE A 355 -10.56 -10.16 -10.60
C PHE A 355 -10.26 -10.93 -9.29
N PRO A 356 -11.24 -11.06 -8.39
CA PRO A 356 -11.01 -11.45 -7.00
C PRO A 356 -10.98 -12.97 -6.81
N SER A 357 -10.31 -13.69 -7.72
CA SER A 357 -10.18 -15.15 -7.69
C SER A 357 -8.74 -15.57 -7.98
N ILE A 358 -8.24 -16.44 -7.10
CA ILE A 358 -6.98 -17.19 -7.22
C ILE A 358 -7.28 -18.68 -7.16
N GLY A 359 -6.32 -19.52 -7.51
CA GLY A 359 -6.45 -20.93 -7.24
C GLY A 359 -5.25 -21.77 -7.61
N VAL A 360 -5.39 -23.06 -7.28
CA VAL A 360 -4.45 -24.14 -7.60
C VAL A 360 -5.22 -25.34 -8.13
N HIS A 361 -4.52 -26.26 -8.77
CA HIS A 361 -5.06 -27.58 -9.11
C HIS A 361 -4.86 -28.57 -7.95
N ASP A 362 -5.75 -29.57 -7.84
CA ASP A 362 -5.56 -30.70 -6.95
C ASP A 362 -4.28 -31.45 -7.35
N GLY A 363 -3.56 -31.97 -6.36
CA GLY A 363 -2.23 -32.56 -6.54
C GLY A 363 -1.07 -31.55 -6.48
N GLU A 364 -1.30 -30.25 -6.68
CA GLU A 364 -0.22 -29.26 -6.54
C GLU A 364 0.34 -29.17 -5.12
N THR A 365 1.58 -28.73 -5.00
CA THR A 365 2.23 -28.66 -3.69
C THR A 365 1.62 -27.56 -2.82
N GLN A 366 1.80 -27.66 -1.49
CA GLN A 366 1.47 -26.55 -0.60
C GLN A 366 2.41 -25.34 -0.81
N ALA A 367 3.49 -25.48 -1.58
CA ALA A 367 4.29 -24.36 -2.07
C ALA A 367 3.48 -23.52 -3.06
N SER A 368 2.84 -24.16 -4.05
CA SER A 368 1.99 -23.52 -5.05
C SER A 368 0.84 -22.75 -4.38
N VAL A 369 0.21 -23.35 -3.36
CA VAL A 369 -0.83 -22.69 -2.53
C VAL A 369 -0.31 -21.40 -1.86
N VAL A 370 0.94 -21.40 -1.40
CA VAL A 370 1.58 -20.24 -0.76
C VAL A 370 1.97 -19.18 -1.80
N GLU A 371 2.45 -19.60 -2.97
CA GLU A 371 2.86 -18.76 -4.10
C GLU A 371 1.67 -17.97 -4.67
N GLU A 372 0.60 -18.64 -5.04
CA GLU A 372 -0.63 -18.04 -5.57
C GLU A 372 -1.31 -17.11 -4.55
N LEU A 373 -1.35 -17.53 -3.28
CA LEU A 373 -1.79 -16.66 -2.19
C LEU A 373 -0.89 -15.42 -2.06
N PHE A 374 0.40 -15.55 -2.30
CA PHE A 374 1.32 -14.43 -2.19
C PHE A 374 1.24 -13.48 -3.39
N HIS A 375 1.05 -13.96 -4.62
CA HIS A 375 0.70 -13.10 -5.75
C HIS A 375 -0.56 -12.27 -5.47
N THR A 376 -1.56 -12.87 -4.83
CA THR A 376 -2.73 -12.14 -4.32
C THR A 376 -2.35 -11.04 -3.33
N ILE A 377 -1.52 -11.36 -2.33
CA ILE A 377 -1.04 -10.40 -1.33
C ILE A 377 -0.27 -9.28 -2.02
N GLN A 378 0.54 -9.61 -3.01
CA GLN A 378 1.24 -8.64 -3.85
C GLN A 378 0.25 -7.71 -4.55
N TYR A 379 -0.72 -8.22 -5.30
CA TYR A 379 -1.67 -7.36 -6.03
C TYR A 379 -2.65 -6.58 -5.15
N CYS A 380 -3.03 -7.09 -3.97
CA CYS A 380 -4.03 -6.45 -3.10
C CYS A 380 -3.45 -5.63 -1.94
N SER A 381 -2.19 -5.86 -1.54
CA SER A 381 -1.58 -5.21 -0.37
C SER A 381 -0.21 -4.57 -0.63
N LEU A 382 0.58 -5.08 -1.58
CA LEU A 382 1.96 -4.62 -1.78
C LEU A 382 2.15 -3.80 -3.06
N SER A 383 1.38 -4.04 -4.12
CA SER A 383 1.52 -3.43 -5.44
C SER A 383 2.98 -3.37 -5.95
N PRO A 384 3.73 -4.49 -6.01
CA PRO A 384 5.19 -4.49 -6.25
C PRO A 384 5.64 -3.77 -7.53
N ARG A 385 4.77 -3.73 -8.54
CA ARG A 385 5.03 -3.04 -9.82
C ARG A 385 4.89 -1.52 -9.76
N THR A 386 4.25 -0.97 -8.74
CA THR A 386 4.03 0.49 -8.56
C THR A 386 4.79 1.06 -7.38
N VAL A 387 5.21 0.21 -6.43
CA VAL A 387 5.99 0.61 -5.26
C VAL A 387 7.47 0.74 -5.59
N CYS A 388 8.00 1.96 -5.40
CA CYS A 388 9.41 2.26 -5.59
C CYS A 388 10.34 1.37 -4.73
N MET A 389 9.97 1.11 -3.47
CA MET A 389 10.74 0.24 -2.55
C MET A 389 10.91 -1.19 -3.09
N TYR A 390 9.85 -1.77 -3.68
CA TYR A 390 9.83 -3.13 -4.22
C TYR A 390 10.50 -3.19 -5.59
N ARG A 391 10.29 -2.20 -6.47
CA ARG A 391 11.04 -2.06 -7.73
C ARG A 391 12.54 -1.92 -7.51
N ARG A 392 12.97 -1.14 -6.52
CA ARG A 392 14.41 -0.97 -6.20
C ARG A 392 15.02 -2.29 -5.71
N ALA A 393 14.29 -3.06 -4.90
CA ALA A 393 14.72 -4.38 -4.46
C ALA A 393 14.90 -5.36 -5.64
N TYR A 394 13.89 -5.42 -6.51
CA TYR A 394 13.94 -6.19 -7.75
C TYR A 394 15.12 -5.78 -8.65
N LYS A 395 15.29 -4.47 -8.94
CA LYS A 395 16.40 -3.95 -9.74
C LYS A 395 17.76 -4.38 -9.20
N ASN A 396 17.98 -4.23 -7.89
CA ASN A 396 19.23 -4.63 -7.25
C ASN A 396 19.47 -6.16 -7.37
N ALA A 397 18.42 -6.97 -7.25
CA ALA A 397 18.53 -8.42 -7.43
C ALA A 397 18.88 -8.83 -8.88
N MET A 398 18.37 -8.08 -9.88
CA MET A 398 18.75 -8.25 -11.29
C MET A 398 20.20 -7.79 -11.55
N GLU A 399 20.62 -6.65 -11.00
CA GLU A 399 22.02 -6.19 -11.10
C GLU A 399 23.01 -7.18 -10.49
N LEU A 400 22.63 -7.83 -9.38
CA LEU A 400 23.40 -8.90 -8.73
C LEU A 400 23.28 -10.26 -9.42
N ARG A 401 22.48 -10.40 -10.49
CA ARG A 401 22.14 -11.66 -11.16
C ARG A 401 21.70 -12.75 -10.19
N LEU A 402 20.86 -12.39 -9.22
CA LEU A 402 20.21 -13.39 -8.39
C LEU A 402 19.17 -14.17 -9.19
N TYR A 403 18.62 -13.55 -10.24
CA TYR A 403 17.64 -14.14 -11.16
C TYR A 403 18.23 -14.20 -12.57
N GLU A 404 18.12 -15.37 -13.19
CA GLU A 404 18.47 -15.63 -14.58
C GLU A 404 17.41 -16.54 -15.21
N THR A 405 17.31 -16.55 -16.54
CA THR A 405 16.47 -17.53 -17.24
C THR A 405 17.27 -18.81 -17.47
N ASP A 406 16.71 -19.98 -17.19
CA ASP A 406 17.34 -21.28 -17.49
C ASP A 406 17.53 -21.56 -19.00
N HIS A 407 16.94 -20.70 -19.85
CA HIS A 407 16.86 -20.80 -21.31
C HIS A 407 16.16 -22.07 -21.83
N SER A 408 15.42 -22.81 -20.99
CA SER A 408 14.75 -24.06 -21.36
C SER A 408 13.33 -23.84 -21.90
N GLY A 409 12.64 -22.80 -21.41
CA GLY A 409 11.28 -22.46 -21.81
C GLY A 409 11.18 -21.90 -23.23
N LYS A 410 10.19 -22.39 -23.98
CA LYS A 410 9.57 -21.58 -25.04
C LYS A 410 8.71 -20.52 -24.37
N GLU A 411 8.66 -19.31 -24.93
CA GLU A 411 7.67 -18.29 -24.57
C GLU A 411 6.27 -18.90 -24.62
N VAL A 412 5.54 -18.86 -23.50
CA VAL A 412 4.14 -19.30 -23.45
C VAL A 412 3.30 -18.15 -23.97
N ASP A 413 2.60 -18.36 -25.07
CA ASP A 413 1.77 -17.34 -25.75
C ASP A 413 2.50 -16.03 -26.14
N GLY A 414 3.84 -16.07 -26.22
CA GLY A 414 4.69 -14.90 -26.49
C GLY A 414 5.02 -14.07 -25.23
N GLU A 415 4.66 -14.55 -24.04
CA GLU A 415 5.13 -13.98 -22.78
C GLU A 415 6.45 -14.64 -22.32
N PRO A 416 7.40 -13.84 -21.80
CA PRO A 416 8.68 -14.34 -21.31
C PRO A 416 8.55 -15.11 -19.99
N VAL A 417 9.57 -15.93 -19.72
CA VAL A 417 9.71 -16.82 -18.54
C VAL A 417 9.35 -16.09 -17.23
N PRO A 418 8.54 -16.69 -16.32
CA PRO A 418 8.03 -15.99 -15.13
C PRO A 418 9.12 -15.34 -14.26
N THR A 419 10.19 -16.09 -13.95
CA THR A 419 11.19 -15.77 -12.91
C THR A 419 11.94 -14.44 -13.05
N VAL A 420 11.81 -13.74 -14.19
CA VAL A 420 12.40 -12.42 -14.45
C VAL A 420 11.37 -11.28 -14.46
N GLN A 421 10.22 -11.46 -13.80
CA GLN A 421 9.21 -10.42 -13.57
C GLN A 421 9.23 -9.90 -12.12
N ALA A 422 8.90 -8.62 -11.91
CA ALA A 422 9.02 -7.97 -10.59
C ALA A 422 8.07 -8.50 -9.49
N ASP A 423 6.96 -9.13 -9.87
CA ASP A 423 6.07 -9.89 -8.98
C ASP A 423 6.61 -11.30 -8.69
N GLU A 424 7.20 -11.96 -9.68
CA GLU A 424 7.80 -13.28 -9.53
C GLU A 424 9.06 -13.24 -8.63
N TYR A 425 9.80 -12.12 -8.66
CA TYR A 425 10.89 -11.79 -7.74
C TYR A 425 10.54 -12.05 -6.26
N LEU A 426 9.49 -11.41 -5.71
CA LEU A 426 9.16 -11.60 -4.29
C LEU A 426 8.49 -12.96 -4.02
N ALA A 427 7.83 -13.57 -5.00
CA ALA A 427 7.25 -14.90 -4.86
C ALA A 427 8.33 -15.99 -4.76
N MET A 428 9.35 -15.94 -5.62
CA MET A 428 10.53 -16.78 -5.53
C MET A 428 11.34 -16.54 -4.25
N ALA A 429 11.41 -15.29 -3.78
CA ALA A 429 11.95 -15.01 -2.44
C ALA A 429 11.11 -15.65 -1.33
N LEU A 430 9.78 -15.65 -1.43
CA LEU A 430 8.91 -16.33 -0.46
C LEU A 430 9.08 -17.86 -0.51
N GLN A 431 9.26 -18.44 -1.70
CA GLN A 431 9.63 -19.85 -1.84
C GLN A 431 10.91 -20.16 -1.05
N ARG A 432 11.95 -19.32 -1.13
CA ARG A 432 13.15 -19.46 -0.29
C ARG A 432 12.90 -19.19 1.19
N TRP A 433 11.97 -18.30 1.55
CA TRP A 433 11.60 -18.03 2.94
C TRP A 433 11.02 -19.27 3.64
N PHE A 434 10.26 -20.10 2.92
CA PHE A 434 9.77 -21.39 3.41
C PHE A 434 10.74 -22.56 3.13
N GLY A 435 11.89 -22.31 2.51
CA GLY A 435 12.98 -23.28 2.33
C GLY A 435 12.96 -24.07 1.03
N SER A 436 12.11 -23.68 0.06
CA SER A 436 11.93 -24.34 -1.24
C SER A 436 13.20 -24.40 -2.08
N HIS A 437 13.31 -25.45 -2.89
CA HIS A 437 14.30 -25.58 -3.96
C HIS A 437 13.71 -25.45 -5.38
N VAL A 438 12.42 -25.14 -5.52
CA VAL A 438 11.78 -24.92 -6.83
C VAL A 438 12.47 -23.75 -7.54
N GLY A 439 12.68 -23.83 -8.86
CA GLY A 439 13.35 -22.77 -9.64
C GLY A 439 14.77 -22.43 -9.16
N THR A 440 15.56 -23.39 -8.65
CA THR A 440 16.97 -23.13 -8.30
C THR A 440 17.91 -22.95 -9.50
N ASP A 441 17.48 -23.35 -10.69
CA ASP A 441 18.20 -23.09 -11.95
C ASP A 441 17.98 -21.65 -12.46
N GLU A 442 16.99 -20.95 -11.90
CA GLU A 442 16.59 -19.58 -12.27
C GLU A 442 16.85 -18.56 -11.16
N TYR A 443 16.58 -18.92 -9.90
CA TYR A 443 16.82 -18.07 -8.72
C TYR A 443 17.96 -18.62 -7.83
N HIS A 444 19.11 -17.96 -7.92
CA HIS A 444 20.41 -18.33 -7.35
C HIS A 444 20.54 -18.20 -5.83
N VAL A 445 19.48 -17.86 -5.10
CA VAL A 445 19.44 -17.93 -3.63
C VAL A 445 19.06 -19.35 -3.20
N PRO A 446 19.84 -20.06 -2.36
CA PRO A 446 19.51 -21.42 -1.95
C PRO A 446 18.31 -21.49 -0.98
N GLY A 447 17.56 -22.60 -1.05
CA GLY A 447 16.57 -23.00 -0.06
C GLY A 447 17.20 -23.50 1.26
N ASN A 448 16.51 -24.37 1.98
CA ASN A 448 17.03 -24.97 3.21
C ASN A 448 18.15 -25.99 2.89
N ASP A 449 19.25 -25.98 3.66
CA ASP A 449 20.30 -26.98 3.55
C ASP A 449 20.70 -27.54 4.93
N MET A 450 21.55 -28.57 4.96
CA MET A 450 21.98 -29.20 6.21
C MET A 450 22.70 -28.23 7.18
N HIS A 451 23.16 -27.07 6.71
CA HIS A 451 23.89 -26.04 7.43
C HIS A 451 23.10 -24.72 7.63
N ARG A 452 22.16 -24.38 6.74
CA ARG A 452 21.45 -23.08 6.67
C ARG A 452 19.95 -23.24 6.44
N SER A 453 19.19 -22.19 6.75
CA SER A 453 17.80 -22.02 6.32
C SER A 453 17.73 -21.10 5.09
N GLY A 454 16.69 -21.21 4.28
CA GLY A 454 16.44 -20.32 3.16
C GLY A 454 16.27 -18.86 3.61
N ARG A 455 15.74 -18.61 4.82
CA ARG A 455 15.74 -17.27 5.44
C ARG A 455 17.15 -16.72 5.70
N SER A 456 18.08 -17.53 6.20
CA SER A 456 19.48 -17.10 6.38
C SER A 456 20.27 -17.04 5.06
N SER A 457 19.87 -17.83 4.05
CA SER A 457 20.34 -17.68 2.67
C SER A 457 19.87 -16.36 2.05
N LEU A 458 18.60 -16.00 2.20
CA LEU A 458 18.02 -14.71 1.81
C LEU A 458 18.72 -13.56 2.51
N GLN A 459 18.72 -13.51 3.85
CA GLN A 459 19.39 -12.46 4.63
C GLN A 459 20.83 -12.18 4.17
N LYS A 460 21.55 -13.23 3.73
CA LYS A 460 22.93 -13.12 3.24
C LYS A 460 23.07 -12.75 1.76
N LYS A 461 22.20 -13.23 0.87
CA LYS A 461 22.33 -13.05 -0.60
C LYS A 461 21.38 -11.99 -1.15
N ASP A 462 20.16 -11.94 -0.64
CA ASP A 462 19.11 -10.99 -0.99
C ASP A 462 18.54 -10.36 0.30
N PRO A 463 19.32 -9.49 0.98
CA PRO A 463 18.88 -8.86 2.21
C PRO A 463 17.63 -7.98 2.01
N GLN A 464 17.37 -7.56 0.77
CA GLN A 464 16.28 -6.66 0.42
C GLN A 464 14.96 -7.43 0.35
N ALA A 465 14.93 -8.56 -0.38
CA ALA A 465 13.78 -9.47 -0.33
C ALA A 465 13.53 -10.01 1.09
N PHE A 466 14.60 -10.39 1.81
CA PHE A 466 14.50 -10.81 3.20
C PHE A 466 13.76 -9.77 4.05
N CYS A 467 14.22 -8.52 4.05
CA CYS A 467 13.64 -7.48 4.88
C CYS A 467 12.24 -7.06 4.43
N ILE A 468 11.95 -7.05 3.13
CA ILE A 468 10.58 -6.86 2.63
C ILE A 468 9.65 -7.93 3.21
N LEU A 469 10.03 -9.22 3.12
CA LEU A 469 9.23 -10.31 3.67
C LEU A 469 9.08 -10.22 5.19
N THR A 470 10.07 -9.72 5.94
CA THR A 470 9.94 -9.51 7.40
C THR A 470 8.89 -8.48 7.80
N THR A 471 8.48 -7.57 6.90
CA THR A 471 7.36 -6.64 7.17
C THR A 471 6.00 -7.32 7.11
N ILE A 472 5.93 -8.50 6.48
CA ILE A 472 4.70 -9.25 6.21
C ILE A 472 4.63 -10.49 7.10
N PHE A 473 5.73 -11.25 7.20
CA PHE A 473 5.84 -12.55 7.85
C PHE A 473 6.93 -12.57 8.94
N ARG A 474 6.65 -13.26 10.05
CA ARG A 474 7.57 -13.38 11.18
C ARG A 474 8.76 -14.25 10.82
N ALA A 475 9.99 -13.72 10.91
CA ALA A 475 11.21 -14.46 10.62
C ALA A 475 11.43 -15.66 11.57
N ASN A 476 10.85 -15.60 12.77
CA ASN A 476 10.87 -16.65 13.78
C ASN A 476 9.85 -17.78 13.57
N ASP A 477 9.08 -17.77 12.48
CA ASP A 477 8.14 -18.83 12.14
C ASP A 477 8.85 -20.19 11.93
N THR A 478 8.34 -21.27 12.51
CA THR A 478 8.92 -22.62 12.38
C THR A 478 8.01 -23.58 11.62
N TRP A 479 7.03 -23.05 10.89
CA TRP A 479 6.19 -23.85 10.02
C TRP A 479 6.96 -24.34 8.79
N ASP A 480 6.75 -25.61 8.48
CA ASP A 480 7.18 -26.26 7.26
C ASP A 480 5.92 -26.93 6.67
N PRO A 481 5.55 -26.65 5.40
CA PRO A 481 4.38 -27.27 4.78
C PRO A 481 4.55 -28.79 4.74
N ALA A 482 3.56 -29.52 5.22
CA ALA A 482 3.61 -30.98 5.25
C ALA A 482 3.52 -31.57 3.83
N SER A 483 4.64 -32.05 3.29
CA SER A 483 4.67 -32.79 2.02
C SER A 483 5.92 -33.64 1.88
N ASN A 484 5.94 -34.50 0.86
CA ASN A 484 7.05 -35.42 0.53
C ASN A 484 8.23 -34.69 -0.16
N GLU A 485 8.34 -33.38 0.07
CA GLU A 485 9.15 -32.40 -0.66
C GLU A 485 10.50 -32.13 0.05
N PRO A 486 11.46 -31.45 -0.60
CA PRO A 486 12.81 -31.23 -0.07
C PRO A 486 12.92 -30.68 1.37
N TRP A 487 12.01 -29.83 1.84
CA TRP A 487 12.00 -29.36 3.25
C TRP A 487 11.79 -30.47 4.28
N ALA A 488 11.25 -31.63 3.90
CA ALA A 488 11.23 -32.80 4.79
C ALA A 488 12.65 -33.25 5.19
N SER A 489 13.65 -32.99 4.35
CA SER A 489 15.07 -33.25 4.65
C SER A 489 15.66 -32.17 5.57
N PHE A 490 15.31 -30.90 5.34
CA PHE A 490 15.85 -29.75 6.06
C PHE A 490 14.73 -28.77 6.46
N PRO A 491 13.96 -29.04 7.53
CA PRO A 491 12.91 -28.14 7.99
C PRO A 491 13.47 -26.88 8.68
N ASN A 492 12.63 -25.85 8.83
CA ASN A 492 12.86 -24.61 9.58
C ASN A 492 12.90 -24.86 11.11
N LYS A 493 13.84 -25.71 11.55
CA LYS A 493 13.95 -26.17 12.94
C LYS A 493 14.23 -25.03 13.92
N ALA A 494 13.63 -25.15 15.11
CA ALA A 494 13.75 -24.24 16.25
C ALA A 494 15.18 -23.76 16.58
N ASN A 495 16.21 -24.59 16.35
CA ASN A 495 17.61 -24.25 16.61
C ASN A 495 18.22 -23.22 15.62
N ARG A 496 17.43 -22.72 14.66
CA ARG A 496 17.79 -21.68 13.67
C ARG A 496 16.76 -20.55 13.61
N VAL A 497 15.92 -20.42 14.64
CA VAL A 497 14.99 -19.31 14.78
C VAL A 497 15.78 -18.01 14.88
N MET A 498 15.38 -17.02 14.07
CA MET A 498 15.97 -15.68 14.12
C MET A 498 15.27 -14.89 15.22
N GLU A 499 16.04 -14.30 16.14
CA GLU A 499 15.48 -13.41 17.15
C GLU A 499 14.94 -12.15 16.48
N MET A 500 13.70 -11.76 16.82
CA MET A 500 13.04 -10.66 16.11
C MET A 500 13.75 -9.32 16.30
N GLY A 501 14.40 -9.10 17.45
CA GLY A 501 15.24 -7.90 17.67
C GLY A 501 16.42 -7.82 16.71
N ASP A 502 17.17 -8.93 16.52
CA ASP A 502 18.28 -9.00 15.57
C ASP A 502 17.81 -8.78 14.12
N VAL A 503 16.58 -9.21 13.80
CA VAL A 503 15.95 -9.00 12.49
C VAL A 503 15.52 -7.55 12.30
N GLU A 504 14.91 -6.92 13.30
CA GLU A 504 14.54 -5.50 13.28
C GLU A 504 15.78 -4.60 13.13
N ASP A 505 16.82 -4.82 13.94
CA ASP A 505 18.10 -4.09 13.88
C ASP A 505 18.80 -4.26 12.52
N PHE A 506 18.75 -5.47 11.93
CA PHE A 506 19.28 -5.72 10.59
C PHE A 506 18.46 -5.05 9.49
N CYS A 507 17.13 -5.12 9.57
CA CYS A 507 16.25 -4.71 8.48
C CYS A 507 15.87 -3.23 8.48
N HIS A 508 15.91 -2.54 9.61
CA HIS A 508 15.63 -1.11 9.68
C HIS A 508 16.47 -0.28 8.68
N PRO A 509 17.82 -0.36 8.65
CA PRO A 509 18.62 0.39 7.68
C PRO A 509 18.44 -0.08 6.23
N VAL A 510 18.08 -1.35 5.99
CA VAL A 510 17.81 -1.88 4.65
C VAL A 510 16.51 -1.30 4.09
N LEU A 511 15.44 -1.30 4.89
CA LEU A 511 14.14 -0.75 4.53
C LEU A 511 14.20 0.78 4.39
N GLU A 512 14.91 1.48 5.28
CA GLU A 512 15.16 2.92 5.13
C GLU A 512 15.92 3.22 3.83
N HIS A 513 16.95 2.44 3.49
CA HIS A 513 17.67 2.62 2.23
C HIS A 513 16.79 2.36 1.00
N LEU A 514 15.95 1.31 1.03
CA LEU A 514 15.03 1.01 -0.07
C LEU A 514 13.97 2.10 -0.26
N GLY A 515 13.45 2.66 0.84
CA GLY A 515 12.52 3.79 0.81
C GLY A 515 13.17 5.14 0.47
N SER A 516 14.48 5.31 0.72
CA SER A 516 15.19 6.55 0.42
C SER A 516 15.11 6.90 -1.08
N GLY A 517 14.78 8.14 -1.43
CA GLY A 517 14.69 8.56 -2.83
C GLY A 517 13.40 8.16 -3.56
N CYS A 518 12.60 7.23 -3.01
CA CYS A 518 11.16 7.23 -3.27
C CYS A 518 10.57 8.59 -2.81
N MET A 519 9.43 9.02 -3.37
CA MET A 519 8.97 10.39 -3.15
C MET A 519 8.53 10.65 -1.69
N ASP A 520 9.45 11.14 -0.85
CA ASP A 520 9.13 11.77 0.44
C ASP A 520 8.22 12.99 0.16
N LEU A 521 6.90 12.83 0.28
CA LEU A 521 5.95 13.93 0.12
C LEU A 521 5.87 14.78 1.41
N PRO A 522 6.01 16.11 1.31
CA PRO A 522 6.17 16.98 2.47
C PRO A 522 4.91 17.19 3.34
N ALA A 523 3.77 16.58 2.99
CA ALA A 523 2.47 16.83 3.63
C ALA A 523 1.83 15.59 4.29
N GLU A 524 2.53 14.44 4.36
CA GLU A 524 2.00 13.20 4.97
C GLU A 524 1.38 13.40 6.37
N PRO A 525 2.00 14.13 7.32
CA PRO A 525 1.42 14.28 8.66
C PRO A 525 0.10 15.07 8.66
N GLU A 526 0.04 16.17 7.91
CA GLU A 526 -1.16 17.03 7.81
C GLU A 526 -2.29 16.30 7.08
N ALA A 527 -1.96 15.54 6.04
CA ALA A 527 -2.93 14.73 5.29
C ALA A 527 -3.45 13.55 6.12
N ARG A 528 -2.60 12.90 6.92
CA ARG A 528 -3.02 11.86 7.88
C ARG A 528 -3.89 12.43 9.00
N GLU A 529 -3.52 13.56 9.61
CA GLU A 529 -4.35 14.26 10.60
C GLU A 529 -5.72 14.61 10.00
N ARG A 530 -5.76 15.04 8.74
CA ARG A 530 -7.00 15.38 8.03
C ARG A 530 -7.85 14.16 7.69
N VAL A 531 -7.27 13.04 7.29
CA VAL A 531 -7.98 11.75 7.14
C VAL A 531 -8.54 11.28 8.47
N GLU A 532 -7.74 11.34 9.55
CA GLU A 532 -8.21 10.93 10.87
C GLU A 532 -9.38 11.80 11.32
N LEU A 533 -9.28 13.13 11.18
CA LEU A 533 -10.36 14.06 11.48
C LEU A 533 -11.61 13.77 10.65
N LEU A 534 -11.47 13.52 9.34
CA LEU A 534 -12.59 13.17 8.46
C LEU A 534 -13.25 11.84 8.86
N GLY A 535 -12.46 10.81 9.17
CA GLY A 535 -12.93 9.50 9.62
C GLY A 535 -13.63 9.54 10.99
N GLN A 536 -13.03 10.23 11.97
CA GLN A 536 -13.66 10.53 13.27
C GLN A 536 -15.01 11.25 13.06
N THR A 537 -15.06 12.19 12.13
CA THR A 537 -16.25 12.99 11.84
C THR A 537 -17.35 12.18 11.14
N GLN A 538 -16.99 11.30 10.20
CA GLN A 538 -17.89 10.34 9.58
C GLN A 538 -18.47 9.39 10.63
N GLY A 539 -17.63 8.81 11.50
CA GLY A 539 -18.06 7.93 12.58
C GLY A 539 -18.99 8.63 13.59
N ALA A 540 -18.70 9.88 13.94
CA ALA A 540 -19.57 10.71 14.77
C ALA A 540 -20.94 10.96 14.11
N LEU A 541 -20.98 11.20 12.80
CA LEU A 541 -22.21 11.45 12.05
C LEU A 541 -23.06 10.16 11.94
N GLN A 542 -22.45 9.03 11.60
CA GLN A 542 -23.12 7.72 11.59
C GLN A 542 -23.69 7.35 12.96
N LYS A 543 -22.92 7.55 14.04
CA LYS A 543 -23.37 7.31 15.42
C LYS A 543 -24.54 8.21 15.81
N ALA A 544 -24.51 9.49 15.44
CA ALA A 544 -25.62 10.40 15.70
C ALA A 544 -26.89 10.04 14.91
N MET A 545 -26.74 9.54 13.68
CA MET A 545 -27.86 9.04 12.87
C MET A 545 -28.50 7.78 13.46
N SER A 546 -27.72 6.89 14.08
CA SER A 546 -28.25 5.67 14.72
C SER A 546 -28.91 5.96 16.07
N THR A 547 -28.32 6.81 16.93
CA THR A 547 -28.92 7.20 18.23
C THR A 547 -30.15 8.08 18.07
N LYS A 548 -30.26 8.84 16.97
CA LYS A 548 -31.36 9.78 16.67
C LYS A 548 -31.50 10.88 17.75
N VAL A 549 -30.42 11.20 18.44
CA VAL A 549 -30.35 12.25 19.46
C VAL A 549 -30.10 13.60 18.77
N ILE A 550 -30.98 14.58 19.04
CA ILE A 550 -30.97 15.89 18.37
C ILE A 550 -29.68 16.68 18.64
N PRO A 551 -29.18 16.80 19.90
CA PRO A 551 -27.87 17.39 20.18
C PRO A 551 -26.73 16.74 19.41
N ASP A 552 -26.63 15.40 19.44
CA ASP A 552 -25.56 14.63 18.79
C ASP A 552 -25.56 14.86 17.27
N LEU A 553 -26.74 14.82 16.62
CA LEU A 553 -26.89 15.10 15.19
C LEU A 553 -26.47 16.53 14.84
N SER A 554 -26.84 17.51 15.66
CA SER A 554 -26.44 18.91 15.45
C SER A 554 -24.93 19.11 15.61
N ALA A 555 -24.32 18.46 16.61
CA ALA A 555 -22.89 18.53 16.87
C ALA A 555 -22.09 17.84 15.75
N ALA A 556 -22.47 16.62 15.35
CA ALA A 556 -21.83 15.88 14.28
C ALA A 556 -21.97 16.59 12.91
N LEU A 557 -23.12 17.20 12.60
CA LEU A 557 -23.27 18.02 11.39
C LEU A 557 -22.40 19.29 11.40
N THR A 558 -22.17 19.88 12.58
CA THR A 558 -21.26 21.02 12.73
C THR A 558 -19.80 20.58 12.58
N LEU A 559 -19.43 19.42 13.13
CA LEU A 559 -18.11 18.84 12.96
C LEU A 559 -17.85 18.49 11.49
N ALA A 560 -18.80 17.84 10.80
CA ALA A 560 -18.77 17.58 9.36
C ALA A 560 -18.53 18.84 8.53
N SER A 561 -19.23 19.93 8.86
CA SER A 561 -19.04 21.22 8.17
C SER A 561 -17.69 21.89 8.47
N LYS A 562 -17.05 21.60 9.61
CA LYS A 562 -15.73 22.15 9.97
C LYS A 562 -14.57 21.33 9.40
N ALA A 563 -14.70 20.00 9.42
CA ALA A 563 -13.72 19.08 8.83
C ALA A 563 -13.75 19.11 7.29
N GLY A 564 -14.81 19.65 6.68
CA GLY A 564 -14.96 19.75 5.23
C GLY A 564 -15.53 18.50 4.56
N LEU A 565 -16.17 17.61 5.34
CA LEU A 565 -16.74 16.32 4.91
C LEU A 565 -17.61 16.47 3.65
N LYS A 566 -17.36 15.66 2.61
CA LYS A 566 -17.95 15.78 1.25
C LYS A 566 -19.01 14.72 0.94
N GLU A 567 -19.35 13.89 1.93
CA GLU A 567 -20.32 12.80 1.90
C GLU A 567 -21.75 13.37 1.85
N HIS A 568 -22.07 14.06 0.75
CA HIS A 568 -23.28 14.87 0.59
C HIS A 568 -24.57 14.09 0.84
N GLN A 569 -24.61 12.80 0.50
CA GLN A 569 -25.73 11.92 0.81
C GLN A 569 -25.90 11.74 2.33
N MET A 570 -24.84 11.37 3.06
CA MET A 570 -24.89 11.19 4.52
C MET A 570 -25.25 12.50 5.23
N ILE A 571 -24.67 13.63 4.78
CA ILE A 571 -24.98 14.97 5.30
C ILE A 571 -26.45 15.34 5.02
N HIS A 572 -26.98 15.02 3.83
CA HIS A 572 -28.38 15.25 3.47
C HIS A 572 -29.33 14.38 4.30
N GLU A 573 -29.04 13.10 4.47
CA GLU A 573 -29.80 12.16 5.30
C GLU A 573 -29.82 12.60 6.77
N ALA A 574 -28.66 12.98 7.33
CA ALA A 574 -28.56 13.51 8.69
C ALA A 574 -29.35 14.83 8.87
N ARG A 575 -29.28 15.76 7.90
CA ARG A 575 -30.09 17.00 7.91
C ARG A 575 -31.59 16.71 7.81
N SER A 576 -31.99 15.77 6.96
CA SER A 576 -33.39 15.32 6.81
C SER A 576 -33.92 14.68 8.09
N LEU A 577 -33.12 13.81 8.72
CA LEU A 577 -33.41 13.18 10.01
C LEU A 577 -33.53 14.22 11.12
N LEU A 578 -32.58 15.16 11.24
CA LEU A 578 -32.61 16.25 12.20
C LEU A 578 -33.88 17.10 12.04
N SER A 579 -34.24 17.48 10.82
CA SER A 579 -35.48 18.21 10.51
C SER A 579 -36.74 17.44 10.95
N LYS A 580 -36.83 16.15 10.61
CA LYS A 580 -37.94 15.27 11.05
C LYS A 580 -38.05 15.20 12.58
N LEU A 581 -36.93 15.06 13.28
CA LEU A 581 -36.87 15.02 14.75
C LEU A 581 -37.25 16.36 15.38
N MET A 582 -36.77 17.48 14.85
CA MET A 582 -37.12 18.83 15.34
C MET A 582 -38.62 19.13 15.12
N ASN A 583 -39.18 18.77 13.97
CA ASN A 583 -40.61 18.91 13.70
C ASN A 583 -41.46 18.04 14.65
N ARG A 584 -41.05 16.78 14.90
CA ARG A 584 -41.70 15.91 15.89
C ARG A 584 -41.64 16.51 17.29
N ARG A 585 -40.47 17.02 17.71
CA ARG A 585 -40.28 17.69 19.01
C ARG A 585 -41.22 18.88 19.18
N GLU A 586 -41.33 19.73 18.16
CA GLU A 586 -42.17 20.94 18.23
C GLU A 586 -43.67 20.59 18.23
N ASN A 587 -44.09 19.58 17.46
CA ASN A 587 -45.47 19.11 17.47
C ASN A 587 -45.86 18.49 18.83
N VAL A 588 -45.01 17.61 19.38
CA VAL A 588 -45.26 16.99 20.69
C VAL A 588 -45.18 18.03 21.82
N LYS A 589 -44.32 19.05 21.71
CA LYS A 589 -44.29 20.20 22.63
C LYS A 589 -45.62 20.96 22.63
N LYS A 590 -46.23 21.22 21.46
CA LYS A 590 -47.56 21.85 21.35
C LYS A 590 -48.67 20.98 21.95
N GLU A 591 -48.63 19.67 21.72
CA GLU A 591 -49.58 18.74 22.35
C GLU A 591 -49.40 18.65 23.88
N LEU A 592 -48.17 18.74 24.39
CA LEU A 592 -47.89 18.81 25.83
C LEU A 592 -48.47 20.08 26.44
N GLU A 593 -48.27 21.24 25.79
CA GLU A 593 -48.88 22.51 26.20
C GLU A 593 -50.41 22.45 26.21
N LYS A 594 -51.04 21.77 25.23
CA LYS A 594 -52.49 21.51 25.24
C LYS A 594 -52.89 20.58 26.39
N ALA A 595 -52.19 19.46 26.60
CA ALA A 595 -52.51 18.51 27.66
C ALA A 595 -52.41 19.13 29.07
N VAL A 596 -51.39 19.97 29.31
CA VAL A 596 -51.22 20.77 30.53
C VAL A 596 -52.39 21.75 30.73
N LYS A 597 -52.88 22.39 29.67
CA LYS A 597 -54.08 23.25 29.74
C LYS A 597 -55.37 22.47 30.01
N PHE A 598 -55.54 21.31 29.38
CA PHE A 598 -56.73 20.45 29.56
C PHE A 598 -56.78 19.70 30.90
N ARG A 599 -55.64 19.56 31.60
CA ARG A 599 -55.55 18.95 32.94
C ARG A 599 -56.18 17.54 33.06
N HIS A 600 -56.12 16.75 32.00
CA HIS A 600 -56.61 15.36 32.01
C HIS A 600 -55.45 14.41 32.31
N PRO A 601 -55.47 13.63 33.41
CA PRO A 601 -54.28 12.91 33.92
C PRO A 601 -53.75 11.85 32.94
N VAL A 602 -54.64 11.00 32.39
CA VAL A 602 -54.25 9.96 31.40
C VAL A 602 -53.62 10.57 30.15
N LYS A 603 -54.24 11.62 29.58
CA LYS A 603 -53.71 12.34 28.41
C LYS A 603 -52.36 12.97 28.73
N LEU A 604 -52.22 13.61 29.90
CA LEU A 604 -50.95 14.15 30.38
C LEU A 604 -49.86 13.07 30.46
N LYS A 605 -50.13 11.92 31.11
CA LYS A 605 -49.19 10.79 31.21
C LYS A 605 -48.68 10.34 29.84
N MET A 606 -49.60 10.12 28.89
CA MET A 606 -49.26 9.70 27.52
C MET A 606 -48.49 10.77 26.74
N THR A 607 -48.83 12.04 26.91
CA THR A 607 -48.12 13.14 26.23
C THR A 607 -46.75 13.41 26.86
N ILE A 608 -46.58 13.21 28.18
CA ILE A 608 -45.29 13.27 28.88
C ILE A 608 -44.34 12.16 28.39
N MET A 609 -44.82 10.92 28.25
CA MET A 609 -44.05 9.83 27.64
C MET A 609 -43.66 10.15 26.19
N SER A 610 -44.59 10.68 25.41
CA SER A 610 -44.34 11.12 24.04
C SER A 610 -43.30 12.26 23.99
N ALA A 611 -43.32 13.19 24.95
CA ALA A 611 -42.40 14.31 25.05
C ALA A 611 -40.98 13.88 25.41
N ARG A 612 -40.82 12.84 26.26
CA ARG A 612 -39.53 12.18 26.50
C ARG A 612 -38.96 11.56 25.22
N LEU A 613 -39.77 10.76 24.51
CA LEU A 613 -39.37 10.14 23.23
C LEU A 613 -39.07 11.18 22.12
N ALA A 614 -39.74 12.33 22.14
CA ALA A 614 -39.54 13.43 21.20
C ALA A 614 -38.47 14.45 21.66
N GLN A 615 -37.74 14.17 22.74
CA GLN A 615 -36.63 15.00 23.25
C GLN A 615 -37.04 16.47 23.50
N VAL A 616 -38.25 16.67 24.05
CA VAL A 616 -38.67 17.95 24.61
C VAL A 616 -37.80 18.26 25.84
N SER A 617 -37.54 19.54 26.13
CA SER A 617 -36.63 19.90 27.23
C SER A 617 -37.11 19.38 28.59
N LEU A 618 -36.18 18.84 29.37
CA LEU A 618 -36.47 18.20 30.66
C LEU A 618 -37.29 19.11 31.59
N LYS A 619 -36.99 20.41 31.63
CA LYS A 619 -37.77 21.40 32.39
C LYS A 619 -39.26 21.33 32.06
N ARG A 620 -39.65 21.38 30.78
CA ARG A 620 -41.06 21.33 30.35
C ARG A 620 -41.73 19.98 30.66
N ILE A 621 -40.95 18.90 30.71
CA ILE A 621 -41.43 17.57 31.11
C ILE A 621 -41.70 17.55 32.62
N LEU A 622 -40.80 18.09 33.43
CA LEU A 622 -40.97 18.22 34.89
C LEU A 622 -42.14 19.16 35.25
N ASP A 623 -42.25 20.33 34.59
CA ASP A 623 -43.38 21.25 34.74
C ASP A 623 -44.72 20.54 34.47
N ALA A 624 -44.78 19.67 33.45
CA ALA A 624 -45.97 18.89 33.11
C ALA A 624 -46.22 17.71 34.07
N GLU A 625 -45.17 17.08 34.61
CA GLU A 625 -45.29 16.04 35.64
C GLU A 625 -45.80 16.60 36.97
N GLU A 626 -45.38 17.82 37.35
CA GLU A 626 -45.93 18.51 38.52
C GLU A 626 -47.42 18.81 38.34
N VAL A 627 -47.83 19.33 37.17
CA VAL A 627 -49.24 19.54 36.86
C VAL A 627 -50.03 18.23 36.87
N ARG A 628 -49.46 17.12 36.35
CA ARG A 628 -50.10 15.80 36.41
C ARG A 628 -50.30 15.35 37.85
N LYS A 629 -49.26 15.45 38.69
CA LYS A 629 -49.32 15.07 40.12
C LYS A 629 -50.38 15.86 40.87
N ARG A 630 -50.42 17.19 40.70
CA ARG A 630 -51.46 18.05 41.34
C ARG A 630 -52.88 17.73 40.86
N VAL A 631 -53.05 17.30 39.62
CA VAL A 631 -54.35 16.85 39.09
C VAL A 631 -54.73 15.49 39.67
N GLU A 632 -53.77 14.56 39.78
CA GLU A 632 -53.97 13.24 40.41
C GLU A 632 -54.38 13.41 41.89
N GLU A 633 -53.65 14.23 42.65
CA GLU A 633 -53.96 14.59 44.06
C GLU A 633 -55.34 15.26 44.22
N LEU A 634 -55.73 16.15 43.29
CA LEU A 634 -57.05 16.79 43.33
C LEU A 634 -58.19 15.83 43.00
N LEU A 635 -57.97 14.86 42.11
CA LEU A 635 -58.98 13.86 41.76
C LEU A 635 -59.18 12.85 42.91
N GLU A 636 -58.10 12.46 43.57
CA GLU A 636 -58.12 11.65 44.80
C GLU A 636 -58.89 12.39 45.91
N ALA A 637 -58.49 13.62 46.24
CA ALA A 637 -59.20 14.44 47.24
C ALA A 637 -60.66 14.74 46.88
N MET A 638 -61.02 14.82 45.59
CA MET A 638 -62.41 14.93 45.14
C MET A 638 -63.19 13.62 45.28
N ALA A 639 -62.55 12.46 45.11
CA ALA A 639 -63.18 11.17 45.36
C ALA A 639 -63.47 10.99 46.86
N ASP A 640 -62.50 11.33 47.72
CA ASP A 640 -62.65 11.34 49.17
C ASP A 640 -63.77 12.30 49.60
N ALA A 641 -63.72 13.56 49.16
CA ALA A 641 -64.64 14.61 49.59
C ALA A 641 -66.06 14.46 49.04
N ALA A 642 -66.26 13.82 47.88
CA ALA A 642 -67.57 13.47 47.38
C ALA A 642 -68.15 12.19 48.03
N GLY A 643 -67.42 11.62 49.00
CA GLY A 643 -67.76 10.36 49.65
C GLY A 643 -67.89 9.24 48.64
N ILE A 644 -67.00 9.16 47.63
CA ILE A 644 -67.12 8.14 46.58
C ILE A 644 -66.92 6.74 47.17
N GLU A 645 -66.01 6.53 48.13
CA GLU A 645 -65.98 5.24 48.86
C GLU A 645 -67.29 4.96 49.59
N GLU A 646 -67.92 5.97 50.21
CA GLU A 646 -69.18 5.79 50.94
C GLU A 646 -70.37 5.58 49.98
N ARG A 647 -70.32 6.15 48.77
CA ARG A 647 -71.30 5.95 47.69
C ARG A 647 -71.07 4.67 46.90
N GLU A 648 -69.84 4.24 46.68
CA GLU A 648 -69.50 2.94 46.09
C GLU A 648 -69.82 1.82 47.08
N LYS A 649 -69.63 2.04 48.39
CA LYS A 649 -70.15 1.16 49.43
C LYS A 649 -71.67 1.15 49.46
N THR A 650 -72.33 2.32 49.41
CA THR A 650 -73.80 2.40 49.34
C THR A 650 -74.35 1.78 48.05
N LEU A 651 -73.64 1.89 46.92
CA LEU A 651 -73.98 1.26 45.65
C LEU A 651 -73.70 -0.25 45.68
N ALA A 652 -72.64 -0.73 46.33
CA ALA A 652 -72.39 -2.15 46.52
C ALA A 652 -73.37 -2.79 47.51
N ASP A 653 -73.83 -2.04 48.52
CA ASP A 653 -74.89 -2.45 49.43
C ASP A 653 -76.28 -2.36 48.74
N ALA A 654 -76.48 -1.44 47.78
CA ALA A 654 -77.67 -1.36 46.93
C ALA A 654 -77.72 -2.44 45.83
N ASP A 655 -76.60 -2.74 45.16
CA ASP A 655 -76.45 -3.84 44.20
C ASP A 655 -76.70 -5.19 44.88
N ARG A 656 -76.42 -5.33 46.18
CA ARG A 656 -76.83 -6.50 46.98
C ARG A 656 -78.33 -6.56 47.26
N SER A 657 -79.05 -5.44 47.14
CA SER A 657 -80.52 -5.38 47.29
C SER A 657 -81.27 -5.54 45.95
N ASP A 658 -80.66 -5.12 44.83
CA ASP A 658 -81.25 -5.17 43.48
C ASP A 658 -81.03 -6.49 42.72
N VAL A 659 -80.37 -7.50 43.32
CA VAL A 659 -80.25 -8.87 42.76
C VAL A 659 -81.63 -9.57 42.55
N LEU A 660 -82.74 -8.96 42.98
CA LEU A 660 -84.07 -9.57 42.93
C LEU A 660 -84.94 -9.24 41.71
N GLN A 661 -84.56 -8.33 40.81
CA GLN A 661 -85.37 -8.06 39.59
C GLN A 661 -84.53 -7.90 38.30
N HIS A 662 -84.87 -8.72 37.30
CA HIS A 662 -84.38 -8.74 35.92
C HIS A 662 -83.02 -9.41 35.62
N GLU A 663 -82.92 -10.71 35.91
CA GLU A 663 -82.14 -11.60 35.05
C GLU A 663 -82.78 -11.69 33.65
N SER A 664 -82.03 -11.34 32.60
CA SER A 664 -82.36 -11.66 31.21
C SER A 664 -81.10 -11.80 30.36
N ILE A 665 -80.47 -12.95 30.57
CA ILE A 665 -79.41 -13.58 29.77
C ILE A 665 -79.64 -13.38 28.26
N TRP A 666 -78.60 -13.05 27.49
CA TRP A 666 -78.30 -13.69 26.20
C TRP A 666 -76.78 -13.72 25.93
N PHE A 667 -76.36 -14.68 25.09
CA PHE A 667 -75.09 -15.39 25.27
C PHE A 667 -73.85 -14.83 24.55
N VAL A 668 -72.70 -15.12 25.16
CA VAL A 668 -71.36 -15.10 24.57
C VAL A 668 -71.17 -16.27 23.60
N PHE A 669 -70.51 -16.03 22.47
CA PHE A 669 -69.71 -17.04 21.78
C PHE A 669 -68.27 -16.54 21.56
N ARG A 670 -67.33 -17.09 22.35
CA ARG A 670 -65.98 -17.42 21.89
C ARG A 670 -66.08 -18.76 21.13
N ASP A 671 -65.12 -19.24 20.35
CA ASP A 671 -63.66 -19.39 20.54
C ASP A 671 -63.10 -19.99 19.21
N PRO A 672 -61.86 -20.54 19.08
CA PRO A 672 -60.59 -20.27 19.76
C PRO A 672 -59.45 -19.92 18.76
N VAL A 673 -58.22 -19.84 19.28
CA VAL A 673 -56.93 -19.82 18.56
C VAL A 673 -56.59 -18.49 17.86
N GLY A 674 -55.75 -17.70 18.53
CA GLY A 674 -55.16 -16.49 17.94
C GLY A 674 -53.92 -16.80 17.09
N ASN A 675 -53.76 -16.05 16.00
CA ASN A 675 -52.50 -15.44 15.56
C ASN A 675 -52.78 -14.56 14.32
N LEU A 676 -52.40 -13.28 14.37
CA LEU A 676 -52.51 -12.37 13.22
C LEU A 676 -51.31 -12.57 12.29
N GLY A 677 -51.45 -13.49 11.34
CA GLY A 677 -50.58 -13.64 10.18
C GLY A 677 -51.29 -13.18 8.90
N CYS A 678 -50.60 -12.41 8.06
CA CYS A 678 -51.13 -11.98 6.76
C CYS A 678 -51.13 -13.15 5.75
N ASN A 679 -52.16 -13.23 4.89
CA ASN A 679 -51.93 -13.20 3.43
C ASN A 679 -53.20 -13.06 2.58
N LEU A 680 -53.02 -12.50 1.38
CA LEU A 680 -54.03 -12.48 0.31
C LEU A 680 -54.12 -13.83 -0.40
N ARG A 681 -55.30 -14.14 -0.99
CA ARG A 681 -55.40 -14.58 -2.39
C ARG A 681 -56.82 -14.45 -2.95
N HIS A 682 -56.93 -14.01 -4.20
CA HIS A 682 -58.15 -13.97 -5.01
C HIS A 682 -58.69 -15.38 -5.34
N VAL A 683 -60.00 -15.53 -5.55
CA VAL A 683 -60.60 -16.09 -6.79
C VAL A 683 -61.97 -15.43 -7.07
N VAL A 684 -62.22 -15.21 -8.36
CA VAL A 684 -63.39 -14.67 -9.09
C VAL A 684 -64.74 -15.36 -8.76
N THR A 685 -65.88 -14.65 -8.61
CA THR A 685 -67.06 -14.53 -9.53
C THR A 685 -68.27 -14.08 -8.67
N THR A 686 -69.36 -13.43 -9.11
CA THR A 686 -69.97 -13.08 -10.42
C THR A 686 -70.88 -11.83 -10.25
N ALA A 687 -71.07 -11.05 -11.33
CA ALA A 687 -72.29 -10.34 -11.81
C ALA A 687 -73.27 -9.61 -10.82
N ALA A 688 -73.89 -8.47 -11.14
CA ALA A 688 -74.10 -7.80 -12.42
C ALA A 688 -74.35 -6.27 -12.28
N THR A 689 -74.12 -5.52 -13.38
CA THR A 689 -74.86 -4.33 -13.90
C THR A 689 -75.69 -3.42 -12.97
N ALA A 690 -75.75 -2.10 -13.09
CA ALA A 690 -75.06 -1.04 -13.87
C ALA A 690 -75.57 0.33 -13.28
N GLU A 691 -75.49 1.55 -13.85
CA GLU A 691 -74.97 2.13 -15.08
C GLU A 691 -74.75 3.64 -14.86
N ALA A 692 -73.67 4.27 -15.34
CA ALA A 692 -73.61 5.70 -15.69
C ALA A 692 -72.26 6.11 -16.33
N CYS A 693 -72.33 6.89 -17.43
CA CYS A 693 -71.26 7.76 -17.95
C CYS A 693 -69.93 7.10 -18.36
N GLY A 694 -69.92 6.44 -19.52
CA GLY A 694 -68.68 6.22 -20.26
C GLY A 694 -68.20 7.49 -20.99
N PHE A 695 -66.89 7.54 -21.28
CA PHE A 695 -66.33 8.22 -22.45
C PHE A 695 -65.06 7.46 -22.88
N GLU A 696 -64.97 7.15 -24.18
CA GLU A 696 -63.86 6.36 -24.74
C GLU A 696 -62.65 7.23 -25.09
N PHE A 697 -61.47 6.60 -25.10
CA PHE A 697 -60.21 7.19 -25.53
C PHE A 697 -60.06 7.18 -27.05
N GLY A 698 -59.67 8.31 -27.63
CA GLY A 698 -59.10 8.38 -28.99
C GLY A 698 -57.57 8.44 -28.92
N ALA A 699 -56.88 7.44 -29.47
CA ALA A 699 -55.43 7.35 -29.47
C ALA A 699 -54.81 7.75 -30.82
N SER A 700 -53.66 8.43 -30.80
CA SER A 700 -52.55 8.12 -31.72
C SER A 700 -51.21 8.62 -31.17
N SER A 701 -50.17 7.81 -31.39
CA SER A 701 -48.76 8.17 -31.20
C SER A 701 -48.28 9.06 -32.37
N SER A 702 -47.18 9.81 -32.33
CA SER A 702 -45.92 9.62 -31.60
C SER A 702 -45.11 10.94 -31.46
N THR A 703 -43.93 10.88 -30.81
CA THR A 703 -42.89 11.92 -30.59
C THR A 703 -43.05 12.83 -29.35
N GLY A 704 -41.93 13.05 -28.62
CA GLY A 704 -41.74 14.25 -27.78
C GLY A 704 -41.70 14.14 -26.24
N ARG A 705 -40.57 13.67 -25.69
CA ARG A 705 -39.84 14.18 -24.47
C ARG A 705 -40.58 14.57 -23.14
N ILE A 706 -40.06 13.96 -22.05
CA ILE A 706 -39.60 14.57 -20.76
C ILE A 706 -40.46 14.50 -19.46
N SER A 707 -39.75 14.14 -18.37
CA SER A 707 -39.94 14.34 -16.90
C SER A 707 -41.10 13.72 -16.09
N LYS A 708 -40.79 12.58 -15.45
CA LYS A 708 -40.53 12.40 -13.99
C LYS A 708 -41.37 13.18 -12.93
N LEU A 709 -42.09 12.42 -12.08
CA LEU A 709 -42.39 12.57 -10.63
C LEU A 709 -43.07 11.25 -10.19
N GLU A 710 -42.66 10.45 -9.19
CA GLU A 710 -42.54 10.67 -7.72
C GLU A 710 -43.87 11.15 -7.08
N ALA A 711 -44.45 10.55 -6.03
CA ALA A 711 -44.11 9.32 -5.26
C ALA A 711 -45.30 8.89 -4.34
N THR A 712 -45.21 7.71 -3.69
CA THR A 712 -45.90 7.26 -2.43
C THR A 712 -47.46 7.23 -2.37
N CYS A 713 -48.12 6.21 -1.81
CA CYS A 713 -47.71 4.95 -1.16
C CYS A 713 -48.53 3.78 -1.73
#